data_AF-A0A942HUH2-F1
#
_entry.id   AF-A0A942HUH2-F1
#
_cell.length_a   1.000
_cell.length_b   1.000
_cell.length_c   1.000
_cell.angle_alpha   90.00
_cell.angle_beta   90.00
_cell.angle_gamma   90.00
#
_symmetry.space_group_name_H-M   'P 1'
#
loop_
_entity.id
_entity.type
_entity.pdbx_description
1 polymer ?
#
loop_
_entity_poly.entity_id
_entity_poly.type
_entity_poly.pdbx_seq_one_letter_code
_entity_poly.pdbx_strand_id
1 'polypeptide(L)'
;MSRKSRSWAFTRMRQARGNMLALMAACMVCFMILLLFALSYVRLLGSHGEQKTAIDSAALAAAKDLSRIVINDPNFGYIGFSDSAPVGTATKAGDNYYMPVSSINSLMGTIRLDLTIANAINSAEMKALAQRDLANLKTAKDALIAQMNTAMHPGGVAHDADGANVTPYEDALAAYQSNNIRMTGNSSYVNNSLKLTMGSIPNGQTNIPVVKPASYASTPAAAQQDGYYLSGINIPTSDGTDFVFASLGSEVRLVDNTLFQTSISGLPFDMPSIVRAEADQSLTDNGAQRVVHCAASAQPCNVYDPKPAPGAFSIAFPDGVPPEITKPGDLLQAPFIAGTPVIGKTPPTGDYPTDPTALTPVTGYPGLGGTPSPGGAVGIGLYDWLRRGGAKVNVDSFINMMNTVPFADSGVNANGMLTTNYYTFDSASGNVVYTARKLSDPGIAPPAIGSYNPPGPDPISVVSHNQLFATALDTFTSSDLFAYDMYVRDQAWKPGTTNGGKHAGEPLDATLLTTAMTASHVSTSNMTIASADLEPVKIALGTVGSGSSYDCGGQGDGAHWGINLGGPPGLVLASLNITIPPGGHQISFVVYSNAINTRNDFGLPSVSPVNYATFTTGPSTGYNRPTYLQNGSVTEIRFRRAVGLVKVPGLIGKGYGNTGTRKYPPPAPYPVSPAINLP
;
A
#
# COMPACT_ATOMS: atom_id res chain seq x y z
N MET A 1 43.50 121.98 -32.13
CA MET A 1 42.17 121.34 -32.16
C MET A 1 42.28 120.00 -32.87
N SER A 2 42.24 118.86 -32.17
CA SER A 2 41.81 117.57 -32.74
C SER A 2 41.73 116.52 -31.63
N ARG A 3 40.51 116.21 -31.20
CA ARG A 3 40.18 115.06 -30.34
C ARG A 3 39.09 114.28 -31.08
N LYS A 4 39.48 113.15 -31.69
CA LYS A 4 38.57 112.09 -32.12
C LYS A 4 39.29 110.75 -31.98
N SER A 5 38.95 110.01 -30.94
CA SER A 5 39.10 108.55 -30.88
C SER A 5 38.61 108.10 -29.51
N ARG A 6 37.46 107.42 -29.48
CA ARG A 6 37.03 106.38 -28.52
C ARG A 6 35.49 106.28 -28.54
N SER A 7 34.93 105.42 -29.38
CA SER A 7 33.57 104.87 -29.15
C SER A 7 33.20 103.63 -29.99
N TRP A 8 34.15 102.79 -30.44
CA TRP A 8 33.81 101.60 -31.26
C TRP A 8 34.04 100.25 -30.56
N ALA A 9 34.50 100.23 -29.31
CA ALA A 9 34.84 98.98 -28.60
C ALA A 9 33.69 98.36 -27.78
N PHE A 10 32.60 99.09 -27.49
CA PHE A 10 31.54 98.59 -26.58
C PHE A 10 30.43 97.78 -27.27
N THR A 11 30.35 97.77 -28.60
CA THR A 11 29.26 97.07 -29.32
C THR A 11 29.60 95.60 -29.62
N ARG A 12 30.88 95.21 -29.66
CA ARG A 12 31.30 93.81 -29.94
C ARG A 12 31.23 92.86 -28.73
N MET A 13 31.23 93.37 -27.49
CA MET A 13 31.13 92.52 -26.30
C MET A 13 29.69 92.03 -25.99
N ARG A 14 28.66 92.57 -26.66
CA ARG A 14 27.27 92.08 -26.51
C ARG A 14 26.95 90.83 -27.34
N GLN A 15 27.73 90.51 -28.39
CA GLN A 15 27.49 89.31 -29.22
C GLN A 15 28.08 88.01 -28.62
N ALA A 16 28.95 88.08 -27.61
CA ALA A 16 29.51 86.89 -26.96
C ALA A 16 28.57 86.20 -25.95
N ARG A 17 27.41 86.80 -25.62
CA ARG A 17 26.44 86.24 -24.67
C ARG A 17 25.22 85.55 -25.32
N GLY A 18 25.05 85.66 -26.64
CA GLY A 18 23.92 85.03 -27.36
C GLY A 18 24.02 83.51 -27.50
N ASN A 19 25.23 82.96 -27.65
CA ASN A 19 25.44 81.51 -27.78
C ASN A 19 25.19 80.72 -26.49
N MET A 20 25.30 81.37 -25.32
CA MET A 20 25.12 80.68 -24.04
C MET A 20 23.64 80.40 -23.75
N LEU A 21 22.73 81.28 -24.19
CA LEU A 21 21.29 81.06 -24.11
C LEU A 21 20.84 79.91 -25.03
N ALA A 22 21.37 79.85 -26.26
CA ALA A 22 21.08 78.77 -27.20
C ALA A 22 21.57 77.41 -26.70
N LEU A 23 22.74 77.36 -26.05
CA LEU A 23 23.25 76.14 -25.42
C LEU A 23 22.39 75.69 -24.23
N MET A 24 21.99 76.61 -23.34
CA MET A 24 21.10 76.27 -22.22
C MET A 24 19.74 75.75 -22.71
N ALA A 25 19.17 76.38 -23.74
CA ALA A 25 17.93 75.91 -24.36
C ALA A 25 18.08 74.52 -24.97
N ALA A 26 19.17 74.26 -25.72
CA ALA A 26 19.46 72.95 -26.30
C ALA A 26 19.63 71.88 -25.22
N CYS A 27 20.36 72.17 -24.13
CA CYS A 27 20.51 71.26 -23.00
C CYS A 27 19.17 70.98 -22.31
N MET A 28 18.31 71.98 -22.09
CA MET A 28 16.97 71.77 -21.52
C MET A 28 16.09 70.91 -22.44
N VAL A 29 16.13 71.12 -23.76
CA VAL A 29 15.39 70.30 -24.72
C VAL A 29 15.89 68.85 -24.70
N CYS A 30 17.21 68.63 -24.68
CA CYS A 30 17.77 67.29 -24.54
C CYS A 30 17.34 66.63 -23.23
N PHE A 31 17.38 67.35 -22.09
CA PHE A 31 16.91 66.85 -20.80
C PHE A 31 15.41 66.53 -20.81
N MET A 32 14.57 67.37 -21.42
CA MET A 32 13.14 67.12 -21.60
C MET A 32 12.89 65.85 -22.41
N ILE A 33 13.60 65.65 -23.53
CA ILE A 33 13.48 64.43 -24.34
C ILE A 33 13.88 63.19 -23.52
N LEU A 34 14.96 63.29 -22.75
CA LEU A 34 15.45 62.18 -21.91
C LEU A 34 14.46 61.85 -20.78
N LEU A 35 13.81 62.85 -20.17
CA LEU A 35 12.76 62.67 -19.17
C LEU A 35 11.50 62.03 -19.76
N LEU A 36 11.09 62.44 -20.98
CA LEU A 36 9.97 61.83 -21.68
C LEU A 36 10.28 60.38 -22.06
N PHE A 37 11.50 60.09 -22.51
CA PHE A 37 11.94 58.72 -22.76
C PHE A 37 11.95 57.87 -21.49
N ALA A 38 12.51 58.39 -20.39
CA ALA A 38 12.52 57.70 -19.10
C ALA A 38 11.11 57.40 -18.60
N LEU A 39 10.17 58.35 -18.72
CA LEU A 39 8.77 58.16 -18.35
C LEU A 39 8.10 57.07 -19.20
N SER A 40 8.30 57.09 -20.52
CA SER A 40 7.78 56.06 -21.43
C SER A 40 8.38 54.67 -21.14
N TYR A 41 9.67 54.61 -20.83
CA TYR A 41 10.36 53.38 -20.48
C TYR A 41 9.88 52.80 -19.16
N VAL A 42 9.71 53.62 -18.12
CA VAL A 42 9.15 53.19 -16.82
C VAL A 42 7.72 52.69 -16.98
N ARG A 43 6.90 53.32 -17.84
CA ARG A 43 5.54 52.84 -18.16
C ARG A 43 5.58 51.47 -18.86
N LEU A 44 6.47 51.29 -19.83
CA LEU A 44 6.63 50.02 -20.53
C LEU A 44 7.07 48.91 -19.57
N LEU A 45 8.10 49.16 -18.74
CA LEU A 45 8.56 48.21 -17.73
C LEU A 45 7.48 47.90 -16.70
N GLY A 46 6.73 48.91 -16.25
CA GLY A 46 5.59 48.74 -15.35
C GLY A 46 4.52 47.84 -15.96
N SER A 47 4.10 48.12 -17.20
CA SER A 47 3.12 47.29 -17.89
C SER A 47 3.61 45.85 -18.05
N HIS A 48 4.87 45.63 -18.46
CA HIS A 48 5.43 44.28 -18.61
C HIS A 48 5.48 43.52 -17.28
N GLY A 49 5.85 44.20 -16.18
CA GLY A 49 5.83 43.64 -14.83
C GLY A 49 4.42 43.19 -14.43
N GLU A 50 3.41 44.03 -14.66
CA GLU A 50 2.00 43.71 -14.38
C GLU A 50 1.54 42.46 -15.15
N GLN A 51 1.79 42.37 -16.47
CA GLN A 51 1.34 41.22 -17.26
C GLN A 51 2.05 39.95 -16.83
N LYS A 52 3.36 40.04 -16.54
CA LYS A 52 4.15 38.91 -16.07
C LYS A 52 3.59 38.38 -14.75
N THR A 53 3.35 39.24 -13.77
CA THR A 53 2.74 38.84 -12.49
C THR A 53 1.34 38.26 -12.67
N ALA A 54 0.52 38.79 -13.58
CA ALA A 54 -0.80 38.27 -13.87
C ALA A 54 -0.77 36.86 -14.49
N ILE A 55 0.08 36.62 -15.50
CA ILE A 55 0.19 35.30 -16.13
C ILE A 55 0.86 34.28 -15.22
N ASP A 56 1.85 34.70 -14.42
CA ASP A 56 2.49 33.86 -13.41
C ASP A 56 1.45 33.40 -12.37
N SER A 57 0.58 34.30 -11.93
CA SER A 57 -0.52 33.98 -11.00
C SER A 57 -1.55 33.03 -11.61
N ALA A 58 -1.88 33.21 -12.89
CA ALA A 58 -2.79 32.32 -13.62
C ALA A 58 -2.23 30.89 -13.74
N ALA A 59 -0.94 30.77 -14.08
CA ALA A 59 -0.26 29.48 -14.17
C ALA A 59 -0.22 28.78 -12.80
N LEU A 60 0.11 29.52 -11.73
CA LEU A 60 0.14 28.97 -10.36
C LEU A 60 -1.25 28.53 -9.87
N ALA A 61 -2.30 29.29 -10.15
CA ALA A 61 -3.68 28.92 -9.82
C ALA A 61 -4.07 27.62 -10.53
N ALA A 62 -3.87 27.55 -11.85
CA ALA A 62 -4.13 26.33 -12.61
C ALA A 62 -3.34 25.12 -12.07
N ALA A 63 -2.05 25.29 -11.76
CA ALA A 63 -1.21 24.21 -11.25
C ALA A 63 -1.67 23.70 -9.87
N LYS A 64 -2.15 24.61 -9.02
CA LYS A 64 -2.73 24.29 -7.71
C LYS A 64 -4.05 23.53 -7.84
N ASP A 65 -4.87 23.85 -8.83
CA ASP A 65 -6.12 23.13 -9.04
C ASP A 65 -5.89 21.76 -9.66
N LEU A 66 -4.96 21.66 -10.62
CA LEU A 66 -4.57 20.37 -11.19
C LEU A 66 -4.03 19.40 -10.13
N SER A 67 -3.33 19.87 -9.09
CA SER A 67 -2.85 18.98 -8.01
C SER A 67 -3.97 18.39 -7.14
N ARG A 68 -5.17 18.99 -7.17
CA ARG A 68 -6.35 18.54 -6.42
C ARG A 68 -7.26 17.60 -7.20
N ILE A 69 -7.12 17.51 -8.52
CA ILE A 69 -7.98 16.66 -9.35
C ILE A 69 -7.74 15.18 -9.02
N VAL A 70 -8.85 14.47 -8.79
CA VAL A 70 -8.86 13.03 -8.48
C VAL A 70 -9.75 12.29 -9.47
N ILE A 71 -9.30 11.12 -9.92
CA ILE A 71 -10.14 10.16 -10.65
C ILE A 71 -10.17 8.81 -9.93
N ASN A 72 -11.19 8.01 -10.19
CA ASN A 72 -11.32 6.66 -9.65
C ASN A 72 -10.93 5.62 -10.71
N ASP A 73 -9.76 5.00 -10.53
CA ASP A 73 -9.25 3.95 -11.40
C ASP A 73 -9.68 2.55 -10.91
N PRO A 74 -10.09 1.63 -11.81
CA PRO A 74 -10.51 0.29 -11.40
C PRO A 74 -9.43 -0.58 -10.75
N ASN A 75 -8.15 -0.31 -10.98
CA ASN A 75 -7.01 -1.13 -10.54
C ASN A 75 -6.18 -0.50 -9.43
N PHE A 76 -6.37 0.80 -9.13
CA PHE A 76 -5.63 1.51 -8.09
C PHE A 76 -6.53 2.27 -7.10
N GLY A 77 -7.83 2.42 -7.40
CA GLY A 77 -8.71 3.28 -6.63
C GLY A 77 -8.50 4.76 -6.99
N TYR A 78 -8.55 5.64 -6.00
CA TYR A 78 -8.44 7.07 -6.26
C TYR A 78 -7.00 7.48 -6.56
N ILE A 79 -6.80 8.11 -7.71
CA ILE A 79 -5.49 8.57 -8.17
C ILE A 79 -5.51 10.05 -8.55
N GLY A 80 -4.38 10.72 -8.35
CA GLY A 80 -4.19 12.14 -8.68
C GLY A 80 -2.71 12.50 -8.86
N PHE A 81 -2.40 13.80 -8.90
CA PHE A 81 -1.02 14.27 -8.86
C PHE A 81 -0.44 14.32 -7.43
N SER A 82 -1.28 14.56 -6.43
CA SER A 82 -0.89 14.55 -5.02
C SER A 82 -1.36 13.29 -4.30
N ASP A 83 -0.55 12.80 -3.37
CA ASP A 83 -1.03 11.89 -2.34
C ASP A 83 -1.97 12.66 -1.38
N SER A 84 -2.98 12.00 -0.84
CA SER A 84 -3.90 12.56 0.15
C SER A 84 -4.40 11.50 1.12
N ALA A 85 -4.43 11.84 2.41
CA ALA A 85 -5.05 11.04 3.45
C ALA A 85 -6.52 10.70 3.14
N PRO A 86 -7.06 9.63 3.73
CA PRO A 86 -8.47 9.22 3.61
C PRO A 86 -9.35 10.15 4.46
N VAL A 87 -9.46 11.41 4.04
CA VAL A 87 -10.36 12.40 4.63
C VAL A 87 -11.42 12.87 3.63
N GLY A 88 -11.26 12.50 2.35
CA GLY A 88 -12.11 12.91 1.25
C GLY A 88 -13.53 12.37 1.37
N THR A 89 -14.51 13.27 1.44
CA THR A 89 -15.91 12.87 1.56
C THR A 89 -16.47 12.22 0.28
N ALA A 90 -15.82 12.38 -0.86
CA ALA A 90 -16.18 11.68 -2.10
C ALA A 90 -15.34 10.41 -2.33
N THR A 91 -14.26 10.21 -1.59
CA THR A 91 -13.40 9.01 -1.70
C THR A 91 -13.87 7.88 -0.78
N LYS A 92 -15.15 7.49 -0.82
CA LYS A 92 -15.70 6.46 0.08
C LYS A 92 -15.69 5.06 -0.54
N ALA A 93 -15.25 4.07 0.24
CA ALA A 93 -15.47 2.65 -0.03
C ALA A 93 -16.92 2.23 0.28
N GLY A 94 -17.30 1.01 -0.14
CA GLY A 94 -18.64 0.46 0.08
C GLY A 94 -18.99 0.19 1.55
N ASP A 95 -17.99 0.16 2.44
CA ASP A 95 -18.15 0.07 3.89
C ASP A 95 -18.21 1.45 4.59
N ASN A 96 -18.33 2.53 3.81
CA ASN A 96 -18.35 3.92 4.27
C ASN A 96 -17.08 4.42 4.96
N TYR A 97 -15.93 3.75 4.81
CA TYR A 97 -14.67 4.38 5.18
C TYR A 97 -14.10 5.21 4.03
N TYR A 98 -13.47 6.33 4.37
CA TYR A 98 -12.73 7.12 3.41
C TYR A 98 -11.51 6.35 2.92
N MET A 99 -11.13 6.60 1.68
CA MET A 99 -9.99 6.02 0.99
C MET A 99 -8.94 7.08 0.67
N PRO A 100 -7.66 6.70 0.72
CA PRO A 100 -6.59 7.59 0.33
C PRO A 100 -6.62 7.87 -1.18
N VAL A 101 -6.02 8.99 -1.58
CA VAL A 101 -5.68 9.26 -2.97
C VAL A 101 -4.19 8.99 -3.15
N SER A 102 -3.83 8.19 -4.13
CA SER A 102 -2.42 7.92 -4.46
C SER A 102 -1.94 8.79 -5.62
N SER A 103 -0.79 9.42 -5.46
CA SER A 103 -0.13 10.13 -6.54
C SER A 103 0.32 9.16 -7.62
N ILE A 104 0.17 9.56 -8.89
CA ILE A 104 0.71 8.82 -10.03
C ILE A 104 2.21 8.53 -9.89
N ASN A 105 2.96 9.47 -9.32
CA ASN A 105 4.40 9.32 -9.09
C ASN A 105 4.67 8.32 -7.96
N SER A 106 3.85 8.32 -6.90
CA SER A 106 3.94 7.36 -5.80
C SER A 106 3.63 5.94 -6.24
N LEU A 107 2.63 5.75 -7.12
CA LEU A 107 2.34 4.46 -7.75
C LEU A 107 3.48 4.01 -8.67
N MET A 108 4.00 4.91 -9.52
CA MET A 108 5.10 4.60 -10.43
C MET A 108 6.38 4.19 -9.67
N GLY A 109 6.72 4.91 -8.60
CA GLY A 109 7.86 4.58 -7.75
C GLY A 109 7.68 3.25 -7.00
N THR A 110 6.45 2.95 -6.58
CA THR A 110 6.12 1.67 -5.92
C THR A 110 6.32 0.51 -6.88
N ILE A 111 5.72 0.55 -8.07
CA ILE A 111 5.85 -0.53 -9.06
C ILE A 111 7.31 -0.73 -9.49
N ARG A 112 8.07 0.36 -9.63
CA ARG A 112 9.51 0.28 -9.92
C ARG A 112 10.26 -0.48 -8.84
N LEU A 113 9.98 -0.16 -7.58
CA LEU A 113 10.57 -0.82 -6.42
C LEU A 113 10.18 -2.29 -6.33
N ASP A 114 8.90 -2.60 -6.55
CA ASP A 114 8.37 -3.96 -6.52
C ASP A 114 9.03 -4.83 -7.59
N LEU A 115 9.23 -4.27 -8.79
CA LEU A 115 9.96 -4.94 -9.87
C LEU A 115 11.44 -5.16 -9.51
N THR A 116 12.09 -4.18 -8.87
CA THR A 116 13.47 -4.33 -8.37
C THR A 116 13.57 -5.47 -7.34
N ILE A 117 12.63 -5.54 -6.40
CA ILE A 117 12.58 -6.62 -5.40
C ILE A 117 12.31 -7.97 -6.06
N ALA A 118 11.33 -8.05 -6.97
CA ALA A 118 10.99 -9.27 -7.69
C ALA A 118 12.21 -9.82 -8.47
N ASN A 119 13.00 -8.95 -9.09
CA ASN A 119 14.25 -9.30 -9.75
C ASN A 119 15.31 -9.77 -8.74
N ALA A 120 15.43 -9.14 -7.59
CA ALA A 120 16.41 -9.50 -6.57
C ALA A 120 16.15 -10.87 -5.92
N ILE A 121 14.88 -11.25 -5.74
CA ILE A 121 14.50 -12.56 -5.19
C ILE A 121 14.21 -13.61 -6.28
N ASN A 122 14.36 -13.25 -7.55
CA ASN A 122 14.09 -14.09 -8.72
C ASN A 122 12.69 -14.73 -8.73
N SER A 123 11.65 -13.96 -8.38
CA SER A 123 10.25 -14.42 -8.46
C SER A 123 9.62 -14.01 -9.79
N ALA A 124 9.31 -15.00 -10.63
CA ALA A 124 8.66 -14.77 -11.92
C ALA A 124 7.22 -14.24 -11.75
N GLU A 125 6.52 -14.70 -10.71
CA GLU A 125 5.15 -14.31 -10.41
C GLU A 125 5.07 -12.84 -9.99
N MET A 126 5.90 -12.41 -9.03
CA MET A 126 5.94 -11.01 -8.61
C MET A 126 6.36 -10.09 -9.76
N LYS A 127 7.26 -10.55 -10.62
CA LYS A 127 7.68 -9.81 -11.82
C LYS A 127 6.51 -9.60 -12.79
N ALA A 128 5.73 -10.65 -13.04
CA ALA A 128 4.55 -10.57 -13.90
C ALA A 128 3.46 -9.66 -13.32
N LEU A 129 3.27 -9.66 -11.99
CA LEU A 129 2.34 -8.77 -11.30
C LEU A 129 2.79 -7.30 -11.39
N ALA A 130 4.08 -7.00 -11.16
CA ALA A 130 4.63 -5.66 -11.31
C ALA A 130 4.49 -5.12 -12.75
N GLN A 131 4.74 -5.97 -13.76
CA GLN A 131 4.57 -5.61 -15.16
C GLN A 131 3.10 -5.35 -15.54
N ARG A 132 2.16 -6.15 -15.01
CA ARG A 132 0.72 -5.91 -15.14
C ARG A 132 0.33 -4.57 -14.52
N ASP A 133 0.78 -4.29 -13.30
CA ASP A 133 0.45 -3.04 -12.63
C ASP A 133 1.07 -1.84 -13.37
N LEU A 134 2.28 -1.98 -13.96
CA LEU A 134 2.85 -0.94 -14.82
C LEU A 134 1.98 -0.67 -16.06
N ALA A 135 1.46 -1.72 -16.70
CA ALA A 135 0.55 -1.58 -17.85
C ALA A 135 -0.76 -0.89 -17.44
N ASN A 136 -1.36 -1.31 -16.33
CA ASN A 136 -2.56 -0.68 -15.77
C ASN A 136 -2.30 0.79 -15.41
N LEU A 137 -1.14 1.12 -14.84
CA LEU A 137 -0.79 2.48 -14.44
C LEU A 137 -0.65 3.40 -15.66
N LYS A 138 -0.14 2.90 -16.79
CA LYS A 138 -0.09 3.66 -18.04
C LYS A 138 -1.49 4.01 -18.53
N THR A 139 -2.45 3.09 -18.45
CA THR A 139 -3.86 3.37 -18.78
C THR A 139 -4.48 4.37 -17.79
N ALA A 140 -4.24 4.20 -16.49
CA ALA A 140 -4.75 5.10 -15.46
C ALA A 140 -4.19 6.54 -15.61
N LYS A 141 -2.90 6.64 -15.96
CA LYS A 141 -2.23 7.91 -16.32
C LYS A 141 -2.94 8.59 -17.49
N ASP A 142 -3.23 7.86 -18.57
CA ASP A 142 -3.89 8.43 -19.74
C ASP A 142 -5.30 8.94 -19.40
N ALA A 143 -6.05 8.22 -18.57
CA ALA A 143 -7.35 8.66 -18.07
C ALA A 143 -7.26 9.93 -17.21
N LEU A 144 -6.27 10.02 -16.31
CA LEU A 144 -6.04 11.20 -15.47
C LEU A 144 -5.69 12.43 -16.32
N ILE A 145 -4.76 12.27 -17.27
CA ILE A 145 -4.36 13.33 -18.20
C ILE A 145 -5.55 13.79 -19.05
N ALA A 146 -6.37 12.86 -19.53
CA ALA A 146 -7.57 13.20 -20.30
C ALA A 146 -8.54 14.06 -19.47
N GLN A 147 -8.81 13.67 -18.22
CA GLN A 147 -9.67 14.44 -17.32
C GLN A 147 -9.12 15.84 -17.04
N MET A 148 -7.81 15.96 -16.81
CA MET A 148 -7.15 17.26 -16.59
C MET A 148 -7.21 18.15 -17.82
N ASN A 149 -6.97 17.58 -19.02
CA ASN A 149 -7.11 18.31 -20.27
C ASN A 149 -8.54 18.82 -20.46
N THR A 150 -9.57 18.02 -20.16
CA THR A 150 -10.96 18.46 -20.20
C THR A 150 -11.24 19.60 -19.21
N ALA A 151 -10.72 19.51 -17.98
CA ALA A 151 -10.91 20.52 -16.94
C ALA A 151 -10.23 21.87 -17.24
N MET A 152 -9.16 21.87 -18.04
CA MET A 152 -8.44 23.08 -18.43
C MET A 152 -9.13 23.91 -19.53
N HIS A 153 -10.22 23.43 -20.12
CA HIS A 153 -10.99 24.19 -21.12
C HIS A 153 -12.02 25.11 -20.44
N PRO A 154 -12.49 26.18 -21.12
CA PRO A 154 -13.58 27.02 -20.60
C PRO A 154 -14.83 26.19 -20.25
N GLY A 155 -15.32 26.33 -19.01
CA GLY A 155 -16.44 25.54 -18.49
C GLY A 155 -16.12 24.07 -18.17
N GLY A 156 -14.84 23.67 -18.28
CA GLY A 156 -14.37 22.36 -17.86
C GLY A 156 -14.41 22.21 -16.34
N VAL A 157 -14.91 21.07 -15.88
CA VAL A 157 -15.03 20.76 -14.45
C VAL A 157 -14.39 19.39 -14.18
N ALA A 158 -13.61 19.31 -13.12
CA ALA A 158 -13.19 18.07 -12.49
C ALA A 158 -13.61 18.07 -11.01
N HIS A 159 -13.26 16.99 -10.29
CA HIS A 159 -13.59 16.85 -8.88
C HIS A 159 -12.33 16.59 -8.05
N ASP A 160 -12.32 17.13 -6.84
CA ASP A 160 -11.31 16.80 -5.84
C ASP A 160 -11.72 15.60 -4.96
N ALA A 161 -10.91 15.28 -3.95
CA ALA A 161 -11.17 14.18 -3.02
C ALA A 161 -12.47 14.36 -2.19
N ASP A 162 -12.97 15.59 -2.06
CA ASP A 162 -14.24 15.90 -1.40
C ASP A 162 -15.42 15.93 -2.38
N GLY A 163 -15.16 15.72 -3.67
CA GLY A 163 -16.16 15.81 -4.73
C GLY A 163 -16.54 17.24 -5.07
N ALA A 164 -15.82 18.23 -4.53
CA ALA A 164 -16.01 19.62 -4.88
C ALA A 164 -15.53 19.86 -6.31
N ASN A 165 -16.20 20.78 -7.02
CA ASN A 165 -15.81 21.16 -8.36
C ASN A 165 -14.44 21.84 -8.33
N VAL A 166 -13.58 21.42 -9.26
CA VAL A 166 -12.28 22.02 -9.54
C VAL A 166 -12.33 22.56 -10.96
N THR A 167 -12.09 23.86 -11.11
CA THR A 167 -12.27 24.62 -12.36
C THR A 167 -11.00 25.37 -12.76
N PRO A 168 -9.91 24.66 -13.14
CA PRO A 168 -8.59 25.26 -13.34
C PRO A 168 -8.59 26.46 -14.30
N TYR A 169 -9.44 26.44 -15.33
CA TYR A 169 -9.55 27.56 -16.28
C TYR A 169 -10.13 28.82 -15.63
N GLU A 170 -11.22 28.67 -14.88
CA GLU A 170 -11.94 29.80 -14.28
C GLU A 170 -11.12 30.41 -13.15
N ASP A 171 -10.48 29.56 -12.33
CA ASP A 171 -9.60 29.99 -11.25
C ASP A 171 -8.34 30.69 -11.79
N ALA A 172 -7.75 30.19 -12.89
CA ALA A 172 -6.65 30.86 -13.58
C ALA A 172 -7.08 32.21 -14.18
N LEU A 173 -8.27 32.30 -14.77
CA LEU A 173 -8.81 33.54 -15.30
C LEU A 173 -9.05 34.56 -14.19
N ALA A 174 -9.63 34.12 -13.06
CA ALA A 174 -9.85 34.97 -11.90
C ALA A 174 -8.53 35.49 -11.32
N ALA A 175 -7.51 34.62 -11.19
CA ALA A 175 -6.17 34.99 -10.71
C ALA A 175 -5.45 35.95 -11.67
N TYR A 176 -5.64 35.78 -12.99
CA TYR A 176 -5.13 36.73 -13.98
C TYR A 176 -5.79 38.11 -13.80
N GLN A 177 -7.12 38.13 -13.69
CA GLN A 177 -7.91 39.37 -13.60
C GLN A 177 -7.72 40.10 -12.26
N SER A 178 -7.48 39.39 -11.15
CA SER A 178 -7.23 39.99 -9.83
C SER A 178 -5.92 40.75 -9.75
N ASN A 179 -4.94 40.38 -10.58
CA ASN A 179 -3.64 41.05 -10.66
C ASN A 179 -3.61 42.23 -11.66
N ASN A 180 -4.78 42.64 -12.16
CA ASN A 180 -4.93 43.79 -13.04
C ASN A 180 -4.90 45.13 -12.26
N ILE A 181 -3.80 45.40 -11.54
CA ILE A 181 -3.57 46.71 -10.92
C ILE A 181 -3.01 47.63 -12.01
N ARG A 182 -3.82 48.59 -12.48
CA ARG A 182 -3.51 49.42 -13.65
C ARG A 182 -2.66 50.64 -13.25
N MET A 183 -1.34 50.55 -13.24
CA MET A 183 -0.50 51.76 -13.09
C MET A 183 -0.55 52.66 -14.34
N THR A 184 -0.97 52.13 -15.49
CA THR A 184 -1.19 52.88 -16.73
C THR A 184 -2.62 52.63 -17.19
N GLY A 185 -3.47 53.68 -17.17
CA GLY A 185 -4.94 53.58 -17.29
C GLY A 185 -5.53 53.05 -18.60
N ASN A 186 -4.79 52.25 -19.39
CA ASN A 186 -5.15 51.83 -20.75
C ASN A 186 -4.73 50.38 -21.10
N SER A 187 -4.47 49.52 -20.10
CA SER A 187 -4.24 48.08 -20.33
C SER A 187 -5.50 47.25 -20.01
N SER A 188 -5.84 46.29 -20.87
CA SER A 188 -6.98 45.40 -20.66
C SER A 188 -6.70 44.00 -21.19
N TYR A 189 -7.10 42.99 -20.41
CA TYR A 189 -7.17 41.60 -20.87
C TYR A 189 -7.97 41.49 -22.18
N VAL A 190 -7.48 40.71 -23.14
CA VAL A 190 -8.24 40.38 -24.35
C VAL A 190 -9.20 39.24 -24.01
N ASN A 191 -10.51 39.49 -24.09
CA ASN A 191 -11.50 38.50 -23.69
C ASN A 191 -11.32 37.18 -24.46
N ASN A 192 -11.40 36.05 -23.75
CA ASN A 192 -11.19 34.69 -24.27
C ASN A 192 -9.79 34.39 -24.82
N SER A 193 -8.77 35.21 -24.52
CA SER A 193 -7.40 34.91 -24.95
C SER A 193 -6.66 33.92 -24.04
N LEU A 194 -7.20 33.63 -22.85
CA LEU A 194 -6.54 32.73 -21.91
C LEU A 194 -6.61 31.30 -22.46
N LYS A 195 -5.47 30.64 -22.53
CA LYS A 195 -5.32 29.24 -22.92
C LYS A 195 -4.43 28.52 -21.92
N LEU A 196 -4.91 27.38 -21.42
CA LEU A 196 -4.13 26.47 -20.61
C LEU A 196 -3.73 25.27 -21.46
N THR A 197 -2.47 24.85 -21.35
CA THR A 197 -1.95 23.65 -22.02
C THR A 197 -1.12 22.83 -21.05
N MET A 198 -1.26 21.51 -21.10
CA MET A 198 -0.38 20.61 -20.34
C MET A 198 0.82 20.19 -21.17
N GLY A 199 1.94 19.97 -20.49
CA GLY A 199 3.18 19.48 -21.07
C GLY A 199 4.14 19.00 -20.00
N SER A 200 5.41 18.89 -20.38
CA SER A 200 6.49 18.35 -19.56
C SER A 200 7.69 19.30 -19.61
N ILE A 201 8.57 19.19 -18.61
CA ILE A 201 9.90 19.81 -18.63
C ILE A 201 10.96 18.72 -18.47
N PRO A 202 12.08 18.79 -19.21
CA PRO A 202 13.19 17.86 -19.03
C PRO A 202 13.86 18.11 -17.67
N ASN A 203 14.28 17.05 -17.00
CA ASN A 203 14.99 17.09 -15.72
C ASN A 203 14.23 17.87 -14.62
N GLY A 204 12.91 17.80 -14.63
CA GLY A 204 12.09 18.35 -13.54
C GLY A 204 12.30 17.57 -12.24
N GLN A 205 12.06 18.23 -11.11
CA GLN A 205 12.19 17.58 -9.81
C GLN A 205 10.94 16.78 -9.48
N THR A 206 11.15 15.59 -8.90
CA THR A 206 10.10 14.79 -8.28
C THR A 206 10.32 14.71 -6.77
N ASN A 207 9.31 14.26 -6.04
CA ASN A 207 9.40 13.95 -4.62
C ASN A 207 9.48 12.43 -4.34
N ILE A 208 9.77 11.60 -5.36
CA ILE A 208 9.83 10.15 -5.21
C ILE A 208 11.25 9.70 -4.91
N PRO A 209 11.50 9.10 -3.73
CA PRO A 209 12.85 8.71 -3.34
C PRO A 209 13.36 7.61 -4.28
N VAL A 210 14.65 7.67 -4.57
CA VAL A 210 15.34 6.59 -5.24
C VAL A 210 15.33 5.36 -4.33
N VAL A 211 15.15 4.18 -4.93
CA VAL A 211 15.14 2.88 -4.24
C VAL A 211 16.31 2.77 -3.25
N LYS A 212 16.01 2.31 -2.04
CA LYS A 212 17.00 2.13 -0.97
C LYS A 212 17.29 0.64 -0.71
N PRO A 213 18.55 0.26 -0.50
CA PRO A 213 19.75 1.09 -0.66
C PRO A 213 20.09 1.37 -2.14
N ALA A 214 20.97 2.35 -2.38
CA ALA A 214 21.35 2.78 -3.73
C ALA A 214 21.95 1.67 -4.61
N SER A 215 22.46 0.58 -4.03
CA SER A 215 22.99 -0.58 -4.76
C SER A 215 21.93 -1.28 -5.62
N TYR A 216 20.65 -1.25 -5.24
CA TYR A 216 19.55 -1.82 -6.02
C TYR A 216 18.85 -0.81 -6.92
N ALA A 217 19.16 0.48 -6.79
CA ALA A 217 18.47 1.52 -7.52
C ALA A 217 18.70 1.46 -9.02
N SER A 218 19.89 1.02 -9.45
CA SER A 218 20.35 1.03 -10.86
C SER A 218 20.05 2.36 -11.57
N THR A 219 20.10 3.48 -10.82
CA THR A 219 19.70 4.80 -11.30
C THR A 219 20.94 5.64 -11.59
N PRO A 220 21.15 6.11 -12.83
CA PRO A 220 22.28 6.97 -13.17
C PRO A 220 22.30 8.23 -12.30
N ALA A 221 23.49 8.76 -11.99
CA ALA A 221 23.62 10.00 -11.22
C ALA A 221 22.94 11.20 -11.90
N ALA A 222 22.94 11.24 -13.24
CA ALA A 222 22.24 12.25 -14.02
C ALA A 222 20.70 12.10 -14.01
N ALA A 223 20.19 10.99 -13.48
CA ALA A 223 18.77 10.68 -13.43
C ALA A 223 18.13 10.87 -12.04
N GLN A 224 18.90 11.43 -11.11
CA GLN A 224 18.47 11.69 -9.75
C GLN A 224 19.06 13.00 -9.25
N GLN A 225 18.36 13.65 -8.32
CA GLN A 225 18.83 14.82 -7.61
C GLN A 225 18.41 14.71 -6.14
N ASP A 226 19.34 14.96 -5.23
CA ASP A 226 19.09 14.96 -3.78
C ASP A 226 18.43 13.66 -3.26
N GLY A 227 18.71 12.53 -3.91
CA GLY A 227 18.14 11.22 -3.56
C GLY A 227 16.72 10.97 -4.09
N TYR A 228 16.22 11.81 -4.98
CA TYR A 228 14.93 11.68 -5.66
C TYR A 228 15.11 11.49 -7.17
N TYR A 229 14.16 10.82 -7.82
CA TYR A 229 14.15 10.68 -9.27
C TYR A 229 13.95 12.03 -9.97
N LEU A 230 14.53 12.20 -11.15
CA LEU A 230 14.20 13.31 -12.05
C LEU A 230 13.07 12.91 -13.01
N SER A 231 12.25 13.89 -13.41
CA SER A 231 11.19 13.72 -14.39
C SER A 231 11.66 13.98 -15.81
N GLY A 232 10.88 13.54 -16.80
CA GLY A 232 11.15 13.83 -18.21
C GLY A 232 12.38 13.11 -18.76
N ILE A 233 12.81 12.03 -18.11
CA ILE A 233 13.89 11.13 -18.52
C ILE A 233 13.44 9.68 -18.32
N ASN A 234 13.98 8.76 -19.13
CA ASN A 234 13.76 7.33 -18.93
C ASN A 234 14.75 6.78 -17.90
N ILE A 235 14.24 6.02 -16.93
CA ILE A 235 15.01 5.45 -15.82
C ILE A 235 14.74 3.94 -15.76
N PRO A 236 15.32 3.16 -16.67
CA PRO A 236 15.03 1.74 -16.76
C PRO A 236 15.46 0.99 -15.50
N THR A 237 14.79 -0.11 -15.21
CA THR A 237 15.25 -1.12 -14.23
C THR A 237 16.35 -1.99 -14.83
N SER A 238 16.98 -2.82 -14.00
CA SER A 238 18.06 -3.72 -14.43
C SER A 238 17.65 -4.74 -15.51
N ASP A 239 16.36 -5.02 -15.65
CA ASP A 239 15.80 -5.87 -16.69
C ASP A 239 15.36 -5.12 -17.96
N GLY A 240 15.63 -3.81 -18.05
CA GLY A 240 15.31 -2.97 -19.19
C GLY A 240 13.87 -2.46 -19.22
N THR A 241 13.07 -2.66 -18.16
CA THR A 241 11.71 -2.09 -18.10
C THR A 241 11.78 -0.58 -17.88
N ASP A 242 11.11 0.16 -18.75
CA ASP A 242 11.16 1.63 -18.77
C ASP A 242 10.25 2.31 -17.75
N PHE A 243 10.77 3.35 -17.08
CA PHE A 243 10.05 4.18 -16.13
C PHE A 243 10.29 5.66 -16.43
N VAL A 244 9.22 6.44 -16.42
CA VAL A 244 9.23 7.91 -16.58
C VAL A 244 8.36 8.49 -15.47
N PHE A 245 8.83 9.55 -14.81
CA PHE A 245 8.08 10.23 -13.77
C PHE A 245 7.54 11.57 -14.26
N ALA A 246 6.40 11.99 -13.69
CA ALA A 246 5.83 13.33 -13.86
C ALA A 246 6.64 14.36 -13.05
N SER A 247 6.70 15.60 -13.54
CA SER A 247 7.37 16.70 -12.84
C SER A 247 6.48 17.21 -11.71
N LEU A 248 6.49 16.54 -10.56
CA LEU A 248 5.66 16.87 -9.40
C LEU A 248 6.56 17.11 -8.18
N GLY A 249 6.70 18.38 -7.80
CA GLY A 249 7.55 18.82 -6.70
C GLY A 249 6.79 18.83 -5.38
N SER A 250 7.44 19.17 -4.27
CA SER A 250 6.77 19.31 -2.97
C SER A 250 5.86 20.53 -2.88
N GLU A 251 6.05 21.53 -3.76
CA GLU A 251 5.33 22.80 -3.76
C GLU A 251 4.95 23.23 -5.18
N VAL A 252 3.91 24.05 -5.27
CA VAL A 252 3.51 24.66 -6.54
C VAL A 252 4.47 25.80 -6.83
N ARG A 253 5.13 25.78 -7.98
CA ARG A 253 6.11 26.81 -8.34
C ARG A 253 6.12 27.12 -9.82
N LEU A 254 6.58 28.32 -10.17
CA LEU A 254 6.85 28.70 -11.55
C LEU A 254 8.07 27.93 -12.06
N VAL A 255 8.01 27.53 -13.32
CA VAL A 255 9.11 26.89 -14.04
C VAL A 255 9.45 27.69 -15.28
N ASP A 256 10.68 27.50 -15.77
CA ASP A 256 11.13 28.20 -16.98
C ASP A 256 10.28 27.79 -18.19
N ASN A 257 9.51 28.74 -18.70
CA ASN A 257 8.63 28.55 -19.85
C ASN A 257 9.38 28.18 -21.14
N THR A 258 10.69 28.48 -21.23
CA THR A 258 11.50 28.10 -22.40
C THR A 258 11.82 26.60 -22.44
N LEU A 259 11.73 25.93 -21.29
CA LEU A 259 11.94 24.48 -21.18
C LEU A 259 10.65 23.68 -21.37
N PHE A 260 9.49 24.34 -21.43
CA PHE A 260 8.20 23.69 -21.63
C PHE A 260 8.13 23.01 -22.99
N GLN A 261 7.72 21.75 -22.99
CA GLN A 261 7.47 20.97 -24.20
C GLN A 261 6.13 20.26 -24.05
N THR A 262 5.31 20.23 -25.10
CA THR A 262 4.06 19.45 -25.10
C THR A 262 4.30 17.95 -25.02
N SER A 263 5.49 17.51 -25.45
CA SER A 263 5.98 16.14 -25.35
C SER A 263 7.50 16.14 -25.43
N ILE A 264 8.17 15.30 -24.64
CA ILE A 264 9.63 15.16 -24.68
C ILE A 264 10.00 14.04 -25.66
N SER A 265 10.84 14.36 -26.65
CA SER A 265 11.30 13.39 -27.64
C SER A 265 12.24 12.34 -27.02
N GLY A 266 12.12 11.09 -27.45
CA GLY A 266 12.99 9.99 -27.00
C GLY A 266 12.54 9.28 -25.72
N LEU A 267 11.42 9.68 -25.12
CA LEU A 267 10.83 8.94 -24.00
C LEU A 267 9.97 7.76 -24.50
N PRO A 268 9.95 6.64 -23.76
CA PRO A 268 9.11 5.48 -24.09
C PRO A 268 7.62 5.77 -23.92
N PHE A 269 7.29 6.70 -23.01
CA PHE A 269 5.96 7.29 -22.84
C PHE A 269 6.10 8.62 -22.11
N ASP A 270 5.11 9.51 -22.26
CA ASP A 270 5.13 10.84 -21.64
C ASP A 270 4.21 10.93 -20.41
N MET A 271 4.59 11.81 -19.48
CA MET A 271 3.89 12.15 -18.25
C MET A 271 3.68 13.67 -18.12
N PRO A 272 2.87 14.28 -19.00
CA PRO A 272 2.59 15.71 -18.93
C PRO A 272 1.97 16.07 -17.59
N SER A 273 2.55 17.07 -16.95
CA SER A 273 2.23 17.52 -15.60
C SER A 273 2.42 19.01 -15.40
N ILE A 274 3.22 19.68 -16.23
CA ILE A 274 3.40 21.13 -16.21
C ILE A 274 2.24 21.78 -16.94
N VAL A 275 1.65 22.82 -16.33
CA VAL A 275 0.65 23.64 -16.99
C VAL A 275 1.29 24.94 -17.49
N ARG A 276 1.04 25.26 -18.75
CA ARG A 276 1.39 26.54 -19.37
C ARG A 276 0.13 27.36 -19.57
N ALA A 277 0.11 28.54 -18.98
CA ALA A 277 -0.91 29.54 -19.19
C ALA A 277 -0.40 30.56 -20.22
N GLU A 278 -1.24 30.87 -21.20
CA GLU A 278 -0.99 31.86 -22.26
C GLU A 278 -2.15 32.85 -22.31
N ALA A 279 -1.88 34.14 -22.40
CA ALA A 279 -2.91 35.16 -22.55
C ALA A 279 -2.39 36.39 -23.32
N ASP A 280 -3.32 37.11 -23.94
CA ASP A 280 -3.06 38.35 -24.65
C ASP A 280 -3.59 39.54 -23.84
N GLN A 281 -2.81 40.62 -23.82
CA GLN A 281 -3.21 41.88 -23.22
C GLN A 281 -3.13 43.01 -24.24
N SER A 282 -4.20 43.80 -24.32
CA SER A 282 -4.28 45.00 -25.13
C SER A 282 -3.73 46.19 -24.34
N LEU A 283 -2.77 46.89 -24.93
CA LEU A 283 -2.20 48.15 -24.45
C LEU A 283 -2.58 49.27 -25.42
N THR A 284 -3.24 50.32 -24.92
CA THR A 284 -3.51 51.53 -25.72
C THR A 284 -2.47 52.60 -25.41
N ASP A 285 -1.50 52.76 -26.32
CA ASP A 285 -0.43 53.77 -26.24
C ASP A 285 -0.62 54.83 -27.33
N ASN A 286 -0.85 56.08 -26.93
CA ASN A 286 -1.05 57.23 -27.83
C ASN A 286 -2.12 56.99 -28.93
N GLY A 287 -3.19 56.26 -28.61
CA GLY A 287 -4.28 55.94 -29.54
C GLY A 287 -4.01 54.73 -30.44
N ALA A 288 -2.81 54.14 -30.41
CA ALA A 288 -2.50 52.87 -31.07
C ALA A 288 -2.71 51.71 -30.09
N GLN A 289 -3.47 50.70 -30.52
CA GLN A 289 -3.67 49.46 -29.78
C GLN A 289 -2.53 48.48 -30.10
N ARG A 290 -1.86 47.95 -29.09
CA ARG A 290 -0.84 46.90 -29.20
C ARG A 290 -1.28 45.69 -28.40
N VAL A 291 -1.11 44.50 -28.94
CA VAL A 291 -1.37 43.25 -28.23
C VAL A 291 -0.03 42.65 -27.81
N VAL A 292 0.11 42.35 -26.52
CA VAL A 292 1.26 41.65 -25.98
C VAL A 292 0.83 40.27 -25.54
N HIS A 293 1.55 39.27 -26.02
CA HIS A 293 1.35 37.88 -25.65
C HIS A 293 2.26 37.53 -24.47
N CYS A 294 1.69 36.93 -23.43
CA CYS A 294 2.42 36.49 -22.25
C CYS A 294 2.16 35.01 -22.00
N ALA A 295 3.21 34.30 -21.60
CA ALA A 295 3.14 32.89 -21.25
C ALA A 295 3.95 32.62 -19.97
N ALA A 296 3.39 31.80 -19.10
CA ALA A 296 4.07 31.28 -17.91
C ALA A 296 3.76 29.80 -17.75
N SER A 297 4.72 29.06 -17.20
CA SER A 297 4.57 27.65 -16.89
C SER A 297 4.70 27.43 -15.40
N ALA A 298 3.88 26.54 -14.84
CA ALA A 298 3.89 26.20 -13.43
C ALA A 298 3.84 24.69 -13.22
N GLN A 299 4.57 24.25 -12.20
CA GLN A 299 4.66 22.88 -11.74
C GLN A 299 3.61 22.65 -10.63
N PRO A 300 2.72 21.65 -10.75
CA PRO A 300 1.86 21.22 -9.66
C PRO A 300 2.65 20.61 -8.51
N CYS A 301 2.05 20.60 -7.32
CA CYS A 301 2.64 19.93 -6.17
C CYS A 301 2.15 18.49 -6.04
N ASN A 302 3.00 17.66 -5.45
CA ASN A 302 2.64 16.44 -4.77
C ASN A 302 2.97 16.63 -3.29
N VAL A 303 1.92 16.82 -2.47
CA VAL A 303 2.06 16.79 -1.02
C VAL A 303 2.18 15.32 -0.64
N TYR A 304 3.39 14.92 -0.30
CA TYR A 304 3.63 13.58 0.20
C TYR A 304 3.00 13.44 1.59
N ASP A 305 1.79 12.88 1.64
CA ASP A 305 1.14 12.49 2.89
C ASP A 305 1.71 11.12 3.32
N PRO A 306 2.13 10.91 4.59
CA PRO A 306 2.45 9.57 5.07
C PRO A 306 1.33 8.60 4.72
N LYS A 307 1.66 7.61 3.88
CA LYS A 307 0.74 6.58 3.43
C LYS A 307 0.02 5.92 4.61
N PRO A 308 -1.21 5.40 4.38
CA PRO A 308 -1.87 4.51 5.33
C PRO A 308 -0.88 3.48 5.88
N ALA A 309 -1.07 3.07 7.14
CA ALA A 309 -0.37 1.91 7.67
C ALA A 309 -0.42 0.76 6.63
N PRO A 310 0.72 0.28 6.12
CA PRO A 310 0.75 -0.68 5.01
C PRO A 310 0.03 -1.99 5.34
N GLY A 311 -0.12 -2.27 6.64
CA GLY A 311 -0.68 -3.49 7.17
C GLY A 311 0.37 -4.59 7.31
N ALA A 312 -0.08 -5.72 7.84
CA ALA A 312 0.75 -6.86 8.19
C ALA A 312 0.60 -8.01 7.19
N PHE A 313 1.74 -8.60 6.86
CA PHE A 313 1.85 -9.92 6.26
C PHE A 313 2.10 -10.94 7.37
N SER A 314 1.34 -12.04 7.38
CA SER A 314 1.42 -13.03 8.45
C SER A 314 1.54 -14.45 7.93
N ILE A 315 2.37 -15.24 8.60
CA ILE A 315 2.56 -16.67 8.31
C ILE A 315 2.39 -17.46 9.61
N ALA A 316 1.41 -18.36 9.63
CA ALA A 316 1.05 -19.16 10.79
C ALA A 316 1.26 -20.66 10.55
N PHE A 317 1.79 -21.33 11.57
CA PHE A 317 2.04 -22.78 11.60
C PHE A 317 1.37 -23.40 12.84
N PRO A 318 0.02 -23.43 12.88
CA PRO A 318 -0.72 -23.94 14.04
C PRO A 318 -0.33 -25.36 14.47
N ASP A 319 0.05 -26.22 13.54
CA ASP A 319 0.41 -27.62 13.82
C ASP A 319 1.93 -27.85 13.89
N GLY A 320 2.72 -26.78 13.92
CA GLY A 320 4.17 -26.78 13.80
C GLY A 320 4.66 -26.45 12.39
N VAL A 321 5.86 -25.87 12.33
CA VAL A 321 6.60 -25.51 11.13
C VAL A 321 7.12 -26.81 10.52
N PRO A 322 6.79 -27.09 9.25
CA PRO A 322 7.41 -28.17 8.49
C PRO A 322 8.94 -27.99 8.48
N PRO A 323 9.74 -29.01 8.79
CA PRO A 323 11.21 -28.90 8.84
C PRO A 323 11.87 -28.31 7.59
N GLU A 324 11.25 -28.42 6.41
CA GLU A 324 11.77 -27.87 5.16
C GLU A 324 11.52 -26.37 4.99
N ILE A 325 10.61 -25.80 5.78
CA ILE A 325 10.18 -24.40 5.69
C ILE A 325 10.80 -23.65 6.87
N THR A 326 11.97 -23.03 6.67
CA THR A 326 12.69 -22.36 7.75
C THR A 326 12.50 -20.85 7.76
N LYS A 327 12.16 -20.26 6.61
CA LYS A 327 12.06 -18.81 6.39
C LYS A 327 11.06 -18.48 5.27
N PRO A 328 10.59 -17.23 5.15
CA PRO A 328 9.62 -16.84 4.12
C PRO A 328 10.04 -17.16 2.68
N GLY A 329 11.33 -17.05 2.34
CA GLY A 329 11.86 -17.39 1.02
C GLY A 329 11.64 -18.83 0.60
N ASP A 330 11.62 -19.76 1.56
CA ASP A 330 11.40 -21.17 1.26
C ASP A 330 9.99 -21.39 0.67
N LEU A 331 9.01 -20.54 1.02
CA LEU A 331 7.64 -20.65 0.52
C LEU A 331 7.49 -20.33 -0.97
N LEU A 332 8.38 -19.51 -1.54
CA LEU A 332 8.32 -19.11 -2.94
C LEU A 332 9.05 -20.11 -3.85
N GLN A 333 10.15 -20.70 -3.37
CA GLN A 333 11.08 -21.45 -4.20
C GLN A 333 11.10 -22.95 -3.92
N ALA A 334 10.42 -23.42 -2.87
CA ALA A 334 10.41 -24.83 -2.48
C ALA A 334 9.84 -25.74 -3.58
N PRO A 335 10.65 -26.68 -4.14
CA PRO A 335 10.18 -27.64 -5.13
C PRO A 335 9.05 -28.53 -4.60
N PHE A 336 9.03 -28.78 -3.29
CA PHE A 336 8.03 -29.63 -2.64
C PHE A 336 6.63 -29.00 -2.64
N ILE A 337 6.52 -27.68 -2.76
CA ILE A 337 5.24 -26.95 -2.77
C ILE A 337 4.59 -26.97 -4.18
N ALA A 338 5.29 -27.39 -5.23
CA ALA A 338 4.85 -27.23 -6.62
C ALA A 338 3.79 -28.25 -7.13
N GLY A 339 3.46 -29.29 -6.34
CA GLY A 339 2.73 -30.46 -6.84
C GLY A 339 1.21 -30.33 -6.97
N THR A 340 0.57 -29.49 -6.16
CA THR A 340 -0.89 -29.40 -6.09
C THR A 340 -1.40 -28.04 -6.57
N PRO A 341 -2.30 -27.97 -7.58
CA PRO A 341 -2.89 -26.71 -8.01
C PRO A 341 -3.63 -26.00 -6.87
N VAL A 342 -3.45 -24.68 -6.77
CA VAL A 342 -4.20 -23.86 -5.83
C VAL A 342 -5.62 -23.63 -6.35
N ILE A 343 -6.63 -23.77 -5.51
CA ILE A 343 -7.98 -23.36 -5.84
C ILE A 343 -8.22 -21.98 -5.23
N GLY A 344 -8.13 -20.94 -6.07
CA GLY A 344 -8.53 -19.58 -5.70
C GLY A 344 -10.03 -19.44 -5.68
N LYS A 345 -10.53 -18.72 -4.68
CA LYS A 345 -11.93 -18.39 -4.49
C LYS A 345 -12.07 -16.96 -4.01
N THR A 346 -13.24 -16.37 -4.21
CA THR A 346 -13.57 -15.03 -3.76
C THR A 346 -15.04 -14.95 -3.36
N PRO A 347 -15.41 -14.19 -2.33
CA PRO A 347 -16.81 -14.01 -1.99
C PRO A 347 -17.43 -12.89 -2.85
N PRO A 348 -18.56 -13.15 -3.55
CA PRO A 348 -19.02 -12.28 -4.64
C PRO A 348 -19.90 -11.09 -4.23
N THR A 349 -20.46 -11.07 -3.01
CA THR A 349 -21.45 -10.04 -2.61
C THR A 349 -21.23 -9.49 -1.20
N GLY A 350 -20.38 -10.12 -0.39
CA GLY A 350 -20.15 -9.72 1.00
C GLY A 350 -18.93 -10.42 1.58
N ASP A 351 -18.75 -10.30 2.89
CA ASP A 351 -17.58 -10.83 3.59
C ASP A 351 -17.86 -12.26 4.02
N TYR A 352 -16.99 -13.20 3.67
CA TYR A 352 -17.20 -14.62 3.96
C TYR A 352 -16.47 -15.07 5.23
N PRO A 353 -17.12 -15.79 6.15
CA PRO A 353 -18.47 -16.38 6.03
C PRO A 353 -19.57 -15.61 6.78
N THR A 354 -19.32 -14.36 7.17
CA THR A 354 -20.28 -13.53 7.92
C THR A 354 -21.54 -13.22 7.11
N ASP A 355 -21.36 -13.00 5.80
CA ASP A 355 -22.42 -12.99 4.81
C ASP A 355 -22.52 -14.43 4.26
N PRO A 356 -23.70 -15.10 4.30
CA PRO A 356 -23.88 -16.50 3.95
C PRO A 356 -23.62 -16.86 2.47
N THR A 357 -22.93 -16.00 1.72
CA THR A 357 -22.64 -16.18 0.31
C THR A 357 -21.51 -17.17 0.10
N ALA A 358 -21.70 -18.09 -0.85
CA ALA A 358 -20.69 -19.09 -1.14
C ALA A 358 -19.48 -18.45 -1.84
N LEU A 359 -18.30 -18.96 -1.51
CA LEU A 359 -17.06 -18.65 -2.23
C LEU A 359 -17.14 -19.14 -3.67
N THR A 360 -16.91 -18.26 -4.64
CA THR A 360 -16.89 -18.59 -6.07
C THR A 360 -15.45 -18.77 -6.55
N PRO A 361 -15.16 -19.72 -7.47
CA PRO A 361 -13.82 -19.88 -8.02
C PRO A 361 -13.33 -18.62 -8.73
N VAL A 362 -12.08 -18.24 -8.49
CA VAL A 362 -11.41 -17.18 -9.26
C VAL A 362 -10.98 -17.75 -10.61
N THR A 363 -11.51 -17.19 -11.69
CA THR A 363 -11.08 -17.53 -13.05
C THR A 363 -10.04 -16.54 -13.54
N GLY A 364 -8.82 -17.03 -13.79
CA GLY A 364 -7.72 -16.21 -14.28
C GLY A 364 -7.06 -15.40 -13.17
N TYR A 365 -5.82 -15.78 -12.82
CA TYR A 365 -4.97 -14.97 -11.96
C TYR A 365 -4.30 -13.92 -12.83
N PRO A 366 -4.63 -12.63 -12.69
CA PRO A 366 -4.17 -11.63 -13.63
C PRO A 366 -2.64 -11.54 -13.62
N GLY A 367 -2.00 -11.81 -14.77
CA GLY A 367 -0.55 -11.82 -14.93
C GLY A 367 0.11 -13.22 -14.89
N LEU A 368 -0.57 -14.26 -14.41
CA LEU A 368 0.06 -15.59 -14.22
C LEU A 368 -0.34 -16.65 -15.26
N GLY A 369 -1.21 -16.32 -16.23
CA GLY A 369 -1.52 -17.19 -17.37
C GLY A 369 -2.21 -18.52 -17.02
N GLY A 370 -2.63 -18.73 -15.77
CA GLY A 370 -3.22 -19.98 -15.31
C GLY A 370 -3.48 -20.01 -13.80
N THR A 371 -3.71 -21.21 -13.29
CA THR A 371 -3.81 -21.46 -11.85
C THR A 371 -2.41 -21.44 -11.23
N PRO A 372 -2.15 -20.62 -10.21
CA PRO A 372 -0.83 -20.51 -9.61
C PRO A 372 -0.49 -21.81 -8.88
N SER A 373 0.82 -22.08 -8.82
CA SER A 373 1.34 -23.01 -7.83
C SER A 373 1.08 -22.46 -6.42
N PRO A 374 1.16 -23.29 -5.38
CA PRO A 374 1.01 -22.82 -4.01
C PRO A 374 2.08 -21.77 -3.63
N GLY A 375 3.32 -21.91 -4.11
CA GLY A 375 4.33 -20.84 -4.03
C GLY A 375 3.93 -19.56 -4.78
N GLY A 376 3.30 -19.69 -5.94
CA GLY A 376 2.76 -18.55 -6.69
C GLY A 376 1.62 -17.84 -5.97
N ALA A 377 0.75 -18.55 -5.26
CA ALA A 377 -0.30 -17.94 -4.43
C ALA A 377 0.28 -17.17 -3.24
N VAL A 378 1.34 -17.69 -2.63
CA VAL A 378 2.12 -16.95 -1.62
C VAL A 378 2.78 -15.71 -2.25
N GLY A 379 3.34 -15.84 -3.44
CA GLY A 379 3.94 -14.73 -4.19
C GLY A 379 2.96 -13.61 -4.51
N ILE A 380 1.71 -13.95 -4.85
CA ILE A 380 0.63 -12.96 -5.05
C ILE A 380 0.39 -12.19 -3.75
N GLY A 381 0.08 -12.88 -2.65
CA GLY A 381 -0.22 -12.21 -1.39
C GLY A 381 0.96 -11.43 -0.81
N LEU A 382 2.20 -11.87 -1.07
CA LEU A 382 3.41 -11.15 -0.71
C LEU A 382 3.59 -9.88 -1.56
N TYR A 383 3.33 -9.95 -2.86
CA TYR A 383 3.37 -8.79 -3.77
C TYR A 383 2.32 -7.75 -3.38
N ASP A 384 1.08 -8.18 -3.14
CA ASP A 384 0.00 -7.25 -2.80
C ASP A 384 0.25 -6.55 -1.45
N TRP A 385 0.89 -7.23 -0.48
CA TRP A 385 1.42 -6.59 0.72
C TRP A 385 2.60 -5.64 0.45
N LEU A 386 3.57 -6.05 -0.38
CA LEU A 386 4.72 -5.21 -0.72
C LEU A 386 4.29 -3.90 -1.38
N ARG A 387 3.35 -3.97 -2.32
CA ARG A 387 2.75 -2.81 -3.02
C ARG A 387 2.18 -1.78 -2.04
N ARG A 388 1.64 -2.21 -0.89
CA ARG A 388 1.15 -1.32 0.17
C ARG A 388 2.28 -0.58 0.88
N GLY A 389 3.46 -1.19 1.01
CA GLY A 389 4.64 -0.56 1.60
C GLY A 389 5.13 0.66 0.79
N GLY A 390 4.90 0.66 -0.52
CA GLY A 390 5.17 1.79 -1.39
C GLY A 390 6.64 2.01 -1.74
N ALA A 391 6.95 3.14 -2.38
CA ALA A 391 8.30 3.49 -2.86
C ALA A 391 9.38 3.66 -1.75
N LYS A 392 9.02 3.54 -0.47
CA LYS A 392 9.96 3.71 0.66
C LYS A 392 10.51 2.40 1.21
N VAL A 393 9.97 1.26 0.81
CA VAL A 393 10.39 -0.04 1.32
C VAL A 393 11.91 -0.19 1.15
N ASN A 394 12.58 -0.64 2.20
CA ASN A 394 14.00 -0.94 2.13
C ASN A 394 14.20 -2.33 1.51
N VAL A 395 14.79 -2.36 0.32
CA VAL A 395 15.02 -3.57 -0.47
C VAL A 395 15.89 -4.58 0.27
N ASP A 396 16.96 -4.12 0.93
CA ASP A 396 17.83 -4.99 1.71
C ASP A 396 17.08 -5.62 2.89
N SER A 397 16.28 -4.83 3.60
CA SER A 397 15.51 -5.32 4.73
C SER A 397 14.48 -6.38 4.29
N PHE A 398 13.84 -6.18 3.14
CA PHE A 398 12.94 -7.16 2.55
C PHE A 398 13.66 -8.43 2.10
N ILE A 399 14.79 -8.32 1.41
CA ILE A 399 15.59 -9.48 0.99
C ILE A 399 16.10 -10.25 2.22
N ASN A 400 16.51 -9.54 3.27
CA ASN A 400 16.94 -10.14 4.53
C ASN A 400 15.78 -10.92 5.18
N MET A 401 14.57 -10.35 5.22
CA MET A 401 13.37 -11.08 5.66
C MET A 401 13.18 -12.39 4.88
N MET A 402 13.32 -12.36 3.55
CA MET A 402 13.12 -13.53 2.72
C MET A 402 14.20 -14.60 2.93
N ASN A 403 15.47 -14.19 3.08
CA ASN A 403 16.61 -15.09 2.94
C ASN A 403 17.27 -15.49 4.25
N THR A 404 17.12 -14.72 5.33
CA THR A 404 17.92 -14.91 6.55
C THR A 404 17.09 -14.99 7.83
N VAL A 405 15.91 -14.37 7.89
CA VAL A 405 15.10 -14.33 9.12
C VAL A 405 14.36 -15.67 9.25
N PRO A 406 14.73 -16.52 10.23
CA PRO A 406 14.02 -17.76 10.45
C PRO A 406 12.65 -17.49 11.06
N PHE A 407 11.69 -18.36 10.77
CA PHE A 407 10.46 -18.41 11.57
C PHE A 407 10.83 -18.69 13.02
N ALA A 408 10.11 -18.06 13.95
CA ALA A 408 10.26 -18.40 15.35
C ALA A 408 9.86 -19.87 15.52
N ASP A 409 10.64 -20.61 16.32
CA ASP A 409 10.36 -22.01 16.63
C ASP A 409 8.88 -22.15 16.98
N SER A 410 8.14 -22.74 16.05
CA SER A 410 6.72 -23.06 16.16
C SER A 410 6.51 -24.28 17.03
N GLY A 411 7.44 -24.54 17.96
CA GLY A 411 7.19 -25.48 19.02
C GLY A 411 5.93 -25.00 19.70
N VAL A 412 4.93 -25.88 19.72
CA VAL A 412 3.89 -25.85 20.73
C VAL A 412 4.66 -25.65 22.04
N ASN A 413 4.58 -24.47 22.65
CA ASN A 413 5.28 -24.28 23.91
C ASN A 413 4.74 -25.31 24.93
N ALA A 414 5.36 -25.41 26.10
CA ALA A 414 4.87 -26.31 27.16
C ALA A 414 3.36 -26.15 27.49
N ASN A 415 2.72 -25.08 27.00
CA ASN A 415 1.32 -24.74 27.21
C ASN A 415 0.41 -24.91 25.97
N GLY A 416 0.85 -25.49 24.85
CA GLY A 416 -0.08 -25.81 23.74
C GLY A 416 -0.30 -24.72 22.69
N MET A 417 0.40 -23.58 22.71
CA MET A 417 -0.05 -22.38 21.99
C MET A 417 0.60 -22.15 20.63
N LEU A 418 -0.20 -21.62 19.69
CA LEU A 418 0.17 -21.33 18.30
C LEU A 418 1.06 -20.08 18.22
N THR A 419 2.03 -20.10 17.31
CA THR A 419 2.90 -18.96 16.99
C THR A 419 2.58 -18.46 15.58
N THR A 420 2.30 -17.16 15.46
CA THR A 420 2.12 -16.46 14.18
C THR A 420 3.26 -15.48 13.95
N ASN A 421 3.85 -15.54 12.77
CA ASN A 421 4.95 -14.69 12.34
C ASN A 421 4.39 -13.47 11.60
N TYR A 422 4.52 -12.28 12.16
CA TYR A 422 4.05 -11.03 11.58
C TYR A 422 5.19 -10.22 10.99
N TYR A 423 4.95 -9.63 9.84
CA TYR A 423 5.85 -8.74 9.13
C TYR A 423 5.11 -7.45 8.81
N THR A 424 5.68 -6.32 9.22
CA THR A 424 5.13 -4.98 8.97
C THR A 424 6.25 -4.07 8.47
N PHE A 425 5.91 -2.93 7.86
CA PHE A 425 6.91 -1.91 7.52
C PHE A 425 7.01 -0.85 8.60
N ASP A 426 8.22 -0.49 8.98
CA ASP A 426 8.48 0.72 9.77
C ASP A 426 8.22 1.96 8.90
N SER A 427 7.33 2.85 9.34
CA SER A 427 6.87 3.98 8.54
C SER A 427 7.96 5.03 8.26
N ALA A 428 9.00 5.10 9.11
CA ALA A 428 10.08 6.08 8.97
C ALA A 428 11.19 5.58 8.02
N SER A 429 11.64 4.35 8.23
CA SER A 429 12.79 3.76 7.53
C SER A 429 12.41 2.90 6.31
N GLY A 430 11.16 2.42 6.25
CA GLY A 430 10.71 1.43 5.27
C GLY A 430 11.28 0.03 5.51
N ASN A 431 11.95 -0.20 6.65
CA ASN A 431 12.46 -1.52 7.01
C ASN A 431 11.32 -2.47 7.33
N VAL A 432 11.51 -3.75 7.01
CA VAL A 432 10.65 -4.82 7.49
C VAL A 432 10.93 -5.06 8.96
N VAL A 433 9.88 -4.99 9.77
CA VAL A 433 9.85 -5.34 11.18
C VAL A 433 9.20 -6.70 11.32
N TYR A 434 9.94 -7.63 11.91
CA TYR A 434 9.46 -8.97 12.22
C TYR A 434 9.02 -9.06 13.68
N THR A 435 7.86 -9.65 13.93
CA THR A 435 7.37 -9.95 15.28
C THR A 435 6.75 -11.34 15.29
N ALA A 436 7.35 -12.25 16.06
CA ALA A 436 6.70 -13.51 16.41
C ALA A 436 5.75 -13.27 17.58
N ARG A 437 4.48 -13.64 17.43
CA ARG A 437 3.51 -13.55 18.53
C ARG A 437 2.98 -14.92 18.90
N LYS A 438 2.82 -15.10 20.20
CA LYS A 438 2.12 -16.23 20.80
C LYS A 438 0.70 -15.79 21.14
N LEU A 439 -0.28 -16.68 21.03
CA LEU A 439 -1.66 -16.36 21.46
C LEU A 439 -1.75 -15.91 22.94
N SER A 440 -0.79 -16.27 23.79
CA SER A 440 -0.73 -15.85 25.20
C SER A 440 -0.19 -14.46 25.46
N ASP A 441 0.35 -13.77 24.46
CA ASP A 441 1.09 -12.53 24.75
C ASP A 441 0.15 -11.50 25.41
N PRO A 442 0.51 -10.95 26.58
CA PRO A 442 -0.34 -10.04 27.34
C PRO A 442 -0.64 -8.79 26.50
N GLY A 443 -1.93 -8.53 26.29
CA GLY A 443 -2.41 -7.62 25.24
C GLY A 443 -3.24 -8.32 24.18
N ILE A 444 -3.27 -9.66 24.15
CA ILE A 444 -4.30 -10.49 23.51
C ILE A 444 -5.04 -11.21 24.64
N ALA A 445 -5.55 -10.46 25.62
CA ALA A 445 -6.37 -11.08 26.65
C ALA A 445 -7.65 -11.58 25.96
N PRO A 446 -7.93 -12.89 25.89
CA PRO A 446 -9.27 -13.33 25.58
C PRO A 446 -10.20 -12.63 26.59
N PRO A 447 -11.34 -12.06 26.15
CA PRO A 447 -12.24 -11.36 27.05
C PRO A 447 -12.47 -12.23 28.27
N ALA A 448 -12.14 -11.70 29.45
CA ALA A 448 -12.19 -12.41 30.71
C ALA A 448 -13.63 -12.86 30.97
N ILE A 449 -13.94 -14.10 30.62
CA ILE A 449 -15.18 -14.76 31.02
C ILE A 449 -14.78 -16.14 31.50
N GLY A 450 -15.06 -16.40 32.78
CA GLY A 450 -14.71 -17.61 33.54
C GLY A 450 -15.39 -18.89 33.05
N SER A 451 -15.26 -19.20 31.76
CA SER A 451 -15.62 -20.48 31.19
C SER A 451 -14.33 -21.16 30.73
N TYR A 452 -14.11 -22.36 31.24
CA TYR A 452 -13.03 -23.27 30.88
C TYR A 452 -13.20 -23.76 29.42
N ASN A 453 -13.23 -22.84 28.46
CA ASN A 453 -13.00 -23.19 27.07
C ASN A 453 -11.47 -23.20 26.89
N PRO A 454 -10.87 -24.31 26.43
CA PRO A 454 -9.46 -24.32 26.04
C PRO A 454 -9.23 -23.17 25.05
N PRO A 455 -8.01 -22.59 24.99
CA PRO A 455 -7.70 -21.49 24.06
C PRO A 455 -8.26 -21.86 22.69
N GLY A 456 -9.36 -21.20 22.32
CA GLY A 456 -10.09 -21.54 21.12
C GLY A 456 -9.17 -21.35 19.92
N PRO A 457 -9.35 -22.13 18.84
CA PRO A 457 -8.64 -21.86 17.59
C PRO A 457 -8.85 -20.39 17.23
N ASP A 458 -7.81 -19.72 16.72
CA ASP A 458 -7.86 -18.32 16.28
C ASP A 458 -9.22 -17.99 15.64
N PRO A 459 -9.83 -16.83 15.95
CA PRO A 459 -11.09 -16.44 15.33
C PRO A 459 -10.99 -16.62 13.82
N ILE A 460 -12.03 -17.20 13.22
CA ILE A 460 -12.02 -17.51 11.80
C ILE A 460 -11.89 -16.20 11.04
N SER A 461 -10.72 -16.04 10.46
CA SER A 461 -10.32 -14.93 9.63
C SER A 461 -11.27 -14.86 8.42
N VAL A 462 -11.99 -13.73 8.35
CA VAL A 462 -13.00 -13.45 7.32
C VAL A 462 -12.30 -13.04 6.03
N VAL A 463 -12.82 -13.49 4.91
CA VAL A 463 -12.38 -13.07 3.58
C VAL A 463 -13.28 -11.93 3.14
N SER A 464 -12.71 -10.77 2.87
CA SER A 464 -13.46 -9.60 2.41
C SER A 464 -14.07 -9.80 1.02
N HIS A 465 -15.18 -9.12 0.78
CA HIS A 465 -15.84 -9.05 -0.53
C HIS A 465 -14.83 -8.78 -1.67
N ASN A 466 -14.84 -9.65 -2.70
CA ASN A 466 -13.96 -9.59 -3.88
C ASN A 466 -12.47 -9.77 -3.61
N GLN A 467 -12.09 -10.21 -2.42
CA GLN A 467 -10.71 -10.50 -2.05
C GLN A 467 -10.37 -11.99 -2.21
N LEU A 468 -9.09 -12.34 -2.15
CA LEU A 468 -8.61 -13.66 -2.52
C LEU A 468 -8.59 -14.60 -1.32
N PHE A 469 -9.16 -15.79 -1.52
CA PHE A 469 -8.98 -16.95 -0.66
C PHE A 469 -8.49 -18.13 -1.49
N ALA A 470 -7.23 -18.51 -1.30
CA ALA A 470 -6.60 -19.61 -2.01
C ALA A 470 -6.41 -20.81 -1.07
N THR A 471 -6.73 -22.00 -1.57
CA THR A 471 -6.53 -23.26 -0.82
C THR A 471 -5.77 -24.27 -1.66
N ALA A 472 -4.73 -24.87 -1.10
CA ALA A 472 -4.06 -26.05 -1.63
C ALA A 472 -4.13 -27.15 -0.58
N LEU A 473 -4.81 -28.25 -0.91
CA LEU A 473 -4.95 -29.40 0.00
C LEU A 473 -3.86 -30.42 -0.29
N ASP A 474 -3.35 -31.06 0.76
CA ASP A 474 -2.24 -32.01 0.68
C ASP A 474 -1.09 -31.44 -0.19
N THR A 475 -0.75 -30.17 0.06
CA THR A 475 0.18 -29.34 -0.74
C THR A 475 1.53 -30.03 -0.91
N PHE A 476 2.04 -30.60 0.18
CA PHE A 476 3.25 -31.40 0.19
C PHE A 476 3.26 -32.36 1.38
N THR A 477 4.11 -33.39 1.30
CA THR A 477 4.44 -34.26 2.44
C THR A 477 5.81 -33.86 2.96
N SER A 478 5.86 -33.47 4.23
CA SER A 478 7.08 -33.08 4.91
C SER A 478 7.86 -34.30 5.41
N SER A 479 9.15 -34.12 5.71
CA SER A 479 10.05 -35.11 6.32
C SER A 479 9.61 -35.54 7.71
N ASP A 480 8.75 -34.75 8.37
CA ASP A 480 8.07 -35.16 9.61
C ASP A 480 6.93 -36.18 9.38
N LEU A 481 6.77 -36.64 8.13
CA LEU A 481 5.77 -37.61 7.65
C LEU A 481 4.33 -37.11 7.62
N PHE A 482 4.10 -35.82 7.89
CA PHE A 482 2.78 -35.22 7.76
C PHE A 482 2.61 -34.56 6.39
N ALA A 483 1.43 -34.73 5.80
CA ALA A 483 1.00 -33.89 4.69
C ALA A 483 0.52 -32.55 5.23
N TYR A 484 0.71 -31.46 4.48
CA TYR A 484 0.28 -30.12 4.89
C TYR A 484 -0.70 -29.49 3.90
N ASP A 485 -1.80 -28.95 4.40
CA ASP A 485 -2.72 -28.05 3.70
C ASP A 485 -2.20 -26.61 3.82
N MET A 486 -2.39 -25.80 2.77
CA MET A 486 -2.01 -24.39 2.72
C MET A 486 -3.24 -23.52 2.41
N TYR A 487 -3.41 -22.46 3.18
CA TYR A 487 -4.47 -21.47 3.03
C TYR A 487 -3.84 -20.09 2.88
N VAL A 488 -4.29 -19.32 1.90
CA VAL A 488 -3.86 -17.95 1.65
C VAL A 488 -5.10 -17.06 1.66
N ARG A 489 -5.10 -16.04 2.51
CA ARG A 489 -6.07 -14.95 2.48
C ARG A 489 -5.33 -13.68 2.12
N ASP A 490 -5.81 -12.96 1.15
CA ASP A 490 -5.24 -11.68 0.75
C ASP A 490 -6.37 -10.68 0.59
N GLN A 491 -6.44 -9.76 1.56
CA GLN A 491 -7.45 -8.71 1.69
C GLN A 491 -7.15 -7.48 0.82
N ALA A 492 -5.97 -7.42 0.20
CA ALA A 492 -5.54 -6.32 -0.66
C ALA A 492 -5.26 -6.78 -2.11
N TRP A 493 -5.79 -7.94 -2.49
CA TRP A 493 -5.61 -8.54 -3.82
C TRP A 493 -6.09 -7.59 -4.93
N LYS A 494 -7.28 -7.03 -4.75
CA LYS A 494 -7.87 -6.05 -5.66
C LYS A 494 -8.07 -4.73 -4.93
N PRO A 495 -7.29 -3.68 -5.24
CA PRO A 495 -7.50 -2.37 -4.64
C PRO A 495 -8.59 -1.59 -5.41
N GLY A 496 -9.02 -0.47 -4.82
CA GLY A 496 -9.97 0.45 -5.43
C GLY A 496 -11.43 0.08 -5.22
N THR A 497 -12.33 1.06 -5.32
CA THR A 497 -13.76 0.85 -5.04
C THR A 497 -14.47 0.00 -6.10
N THR A 498 -13.96 0.00 -7.33
CA THR A 498 -14.62 -0.67 -8.46
C THR A 498 -14.44 -2.18 -8.40
N ASN A 499 -13.21 -2.64 -8.16
CA ASN A 499 -12.87 -4.07 -8.17
C ASN A 499 -12.55 -4.63 -6.79
N GLY A 500 -12.18 -3.80 -5.82
CA GLY A 500 -11.79 -4.21 -4.48
C GLY A 500 -12.95 -4.52 -3.52
N GLY A 501 -14.17 -4.57 -4.05
CA GLY A 501 -15.37 -4.93 -3.31
C GLY A 501 -15.71 -3.91 -2.22
N LYS A 502 -16.40 -4.38 -1.19
CA LYS A 502 -16.97 -3.55 -0.12
C LYS A 502 -15.91 -2.73 0.60
N HIS A 503 -14.72 -3.30 0.77
CA HIS A 503 -13.63 -2.69 1.52
C HIS A 503 -12.54 -2.06 0.63
N ALA A 504 -12.74 -2.06 -0.69
CA ALA A 504 -11.83 -1.49 -1.68
C ALA A 504 -10.38 -2.02 -1.64
N GLY A 505 -10.17 -3.23 -1.14
CA GLY A 505 -8.85 -3.83 -0.98
C GLY A 505 -7.96 -3.15 0.06
N GLU A 506 -8.55 -2.44 1.04
CA GLU A 506 -7.80 -1.85 2.15
C GLU A 506 -7.52 -2.90 3.26
N PRO A 507 -6.41 -2.75 4.02
CA PRO A 507 -6.12 -3.59 5.17
C PRO A 507 -7.27 -3.56 6.17
N LEU A 508 -7.58 -4.72 6.73
CA LEU A 508 -8.74 -4.88 7.60
C LEU A 508 -8.34 -5.09 9.04
N ASP A 509 -9.19 -4.62 9.95
CA ASP A 509 -8.96 -4.79 11.38
C ASP A 509 -8.91 -6.28 11.68
N ALA A 510 -7.72 -6.77 12.03
CA ALA A 510 -7.58 -8.05 12.66
C ALA A 510 -7.63 -7.81 14.16
N THR A 511 -8.64 -8.37 14.83
CA THR A 511 -8.84 -8.24 16.29
C THR A 511 -7.59 -8.67 17.09
N LEU A 512 -6.78 -9.56 16.52
CA LEU A 512 -5.49 -10.02 17.07
C LEU A 512 -4.35 -8.99 16.92
N LEU A 513 -4.44 -8.07 15.94
CA LEU A 513 -3.48 -7.00 15.69
C LEU A 513 -3.82 -5.72 16.48
N THR A 514 -5.11 -5.35 16.54
CA THR A 514 -5.60 -4.10 17.17
C THR A 514 -5.37 -4.05 18.69
N THR A 515 -5.51 -5.18 19.40
CA THR A 515 -5.33 -5.21 20.86
C THR A 515 -3.88 -4.98 21.32
N ALA A 516 -2.91 -5.16 20.42
CA ALA A 516 -1.49 -5.03 20.75
C ALA A 516 -0.87 -3.66 20.43
N MET A 517 -1.49 -2.83 19.58
CA MET A 517 -0.94 -1.51 19.26
C MET A 517 -1.28 -0.44 20.32
N THR A 518 -2.29 -0.68 21.15
CA THR A 518 -2.65 0.20 22.29
C THR A 518 -1.76 0.00 23.52
N ALA A 519 -0.97 -1.09 23.58
CA ALA A 519 -0.14 -1.41 24.76
C ALA A 519 1.21 -0.68 24.83
N SER A 520 1.59 0.14 23.83
CA SER A 520 2.91 0.81 23.81
C SER A 520 2.93 2.24 24.37
N HIS A 521 1.84 2.76 24.94
CA HIS A 521 1.87 4.07 25.61
C HIS A 521 0.84 4.16 26.76
N VAL A 522 1.14 3.53 27.90
CA VAL A 522 0.62 4.02 29.19
C VAL A 522 1.81 4.11 30.15
N SER A 523 2.28 5.35 30.26
CA SER A 523 3.16 5.83 31.31
C SER A 523 2.60 5.50 32.69
N THR A 524 3.51 5.10 33.58
CA THR A 524 3.40 4.92 35.03
C THR A 524 2.16 5.51 35.71
N SER A 525 1.36 4.66 36.35
CA SER A 525 0.67 5.01 37.60
C SER A 525 0.45 3.74 38.43
N ASN A 526 0.99 3.77 39.65
CA ASN A 526 0.90 2.74 40.66
C ASN A 526 -0.55 2.34 40.91
N MET A 527 -0.90 1.09 40.62
CA MET A 527 -2.14 0.50 41.10
C MET A 527 -1.80 -0.41 42.28
N THR A 528 -1.90 0.16 43.48
CA THR A 528 -1.83 -0.57 44.74
C THR A 528 -3.11 -1.39 44.87
N ILE A 529 -3.02 -2.71 44.72
CA ILE A 529 -4.14 -3.61 44.99
C ILE A 529 -4.23 -3.76 46.51
N ALA A 530 -5.28 -3.19 47.09
CA ALA A 530 -5.67 -3.45 48.47
C ALA A 530 -6.08 -4.92 48.59
N SER A 531 -5.45 -5.62 49.53
CA SER A 531 -5.79 -6.97 49.93
C SER A 531 -6.95 -6.94 50.92
N ALA A 532 -8.10 -7.46 50.53
CA ALA A 532 -9.09 -8.01 51.44
C ALA A 532 -10.02 -8.95 50.65
N ASP A 533 -10.31 -10.09 51.26
CA ASP A 533 -11.32 -11.09 50.92
C ASP A 533 -10.93 -12.17 49.89
N LEU A 534 -10.05 -13.08 50.33
CA LEU A 534 -9.92 -14.43 49.79
C LEU A 534 -10.72 -15.42 50.67
N GLU A 535 -11.76 -16.04 50.09
CA GLU A 535 -12.26 -17.33 50.58
C GLU A 535 -11.34 -18.47 50.10
N PRO A 536 -11.00 -19.46 50.94
CA PRO A 536 -10.11 -20.55 50.57
C PRO A 536 -10.86 -21.64 49.81
N VAL A 537 -10.71 -21.69 48.48
CA VAL A 537 -11.02 -22.89 47.69
C VAL A 537 -9.87 -23.89 47.85
N LYS A 538 -10.20 -25.04 48.44
CA LYS A 538 -9.28 -26.11 48.82
C LYS A 538 -8.51 -26.66 47.63
N ILE A 539 -7.18 -26.61 47.72
CA ILE A 539 -6.26 -27.49 47.01
C ILE A 539 -6.00 -28.69 47.93
N ALA A 540 -6.21 -29.91 47.44
CA ALA A 540 -5.73 -31.12 48.07
C ALA A 540 -4.99 -31.99 47.03
N LEU A 541 -3.68 -31.81 46.97
CA LEU A 541 -2.73 -32.84 46.56
C LEU A 541 -2.11 -33.36 47.86
N GLY A 542 -2.34 -34.64 48.18
CA GLY A 542 -1.91 -35.23 49.43
C GLY A 542 -1.39 -36.66 49.24
N THR A 543 -0.07 -36.75 49.18
CA THR A 543 0.78 -37.94 49.28
C THR A 543 0.43 -38.78 50.52
N VAL A 544 0.30 -40.11 50.38
CA VAL A 544 0.08 -41.04 51.49
C VAL A 544 1.39 -41.64 51.97
N GLY A 545 1.72 -41.40 53.24
CA GLY A 545 2.81 -42.01 53.99
C GLY A 545 2.42 -42.20 55.45
N SER A 546 2.30 -43.46 55.86
CA SER A 546 2.31 -44.08 57.20
C SER A 546 1.98 -43.25 58.46
N GLY A 547 1.00 -43.71 59.26
CA GLY A 547 0.86 -43.29 60.66
C GLY A 547 -0.36 -43.87 61.39
N SER A 548 -0.21 -45.08 61.92
CA SER A 548 -0.80 -45.64 63.16
C SER A 548 -2.24 -45.29 63.63
N SER A 549 -3.06 -46.35 63.70
CA SER A 549 -3.96 -46.74 64.81
C SER A 549 -5.13 -45.81 65.20
N TYR A 550 -6.36 -46.22 64.87
CA TYR A 550 -7.38 -46.68 65.83
C TYR A 550 -8.53 -47.39 65.09
N ASP A 551 -8.90 -48.55 65.62
CA ASP A 551 -10.01 -49.42 65.23
C ASP A 551 -11.38 -48.74 65.27
N CYS A 552 -12.20 -48.96 64.24
CA CYS A 552 -13.53 -49.57 64.41
C CYS A 552 -14.16 -49.97 63.06
N GLY A 553 -14.12 -51.27 62.76
CA GLY A 553 -15.16 -52.09 62.11
C GLY A 553 -15.90 -51.60 60.86
N GLY A 554 -15.69 -52.29 59.73
CA GLY A 554 -16.64 -52.30 58.62
C GLY A 554 -16.03 -52.74 57.29
N GLN A 555 -16.33 -53.97 56.87
CA GLN A 555 -15.85 -54.65 55.67
C GLN A 555 -16.11 -53.90 54.34
N GLY A 556 -15.20 -54.04 53.38
CA GLY A 556 -15.49 -53.83 51.95
C GLY A 556 -14.30 -53.36 51.11
N ASP A 557 -13.52 -54.31 50.59
CA ASP A 557 -12.42 -54.12 49.64
C ASP A 557 -12.79 -53.33 48.37
N GLY A 558 -11.82 -52.56 47.85
CA GLY A 558 -11.90 -51.95 46.52
C GLY A 558 -10.72 -51.02 46.20
N ALA A 559 -9.53 -51.59 46.06
CA ALA A 559 -8.27 -50.89 45.76
C ALA A 559 -8.30 -50.08 44.45
N HIS A 560 -7.92 -48.80 44.51
CA HIS A 560 -7.60 -47.99 43.33
C HIS A 560 -6.17 -48.28 42.86
N TRP A 561 -6.03 -48.92 41.70
CA TRP A 561 -4.74 -49.10 41.01
C TRP A 561 -4.45 -47.85 40.16
N GLY A 562 -3.49 -47.02 40.59
CA GLY A 562 -2.92 -45.96 39.77
C GLY A 562 -1.79 -46.53 38.90
N ILE A 563 -1.98 -46.56 37.58
CA ILE A 563 -0.89 -46.87 36.62
C ILE A 563 -0.13 -45.59 36.36
N ASN A 564 1.14 -45.55 36.79
CA ASN A 564 2.08 -44.48 36.48
C ASN A 564 2.82 -44.84 35.17
N LEU A 565 2.55 -44.12 34.08
CA LEU A 565 3.27 -44.24 32.81
C LEU A 565 4.33 -43.14 32.70
N GLY A 566 5.40 -43.29 33.47
CA GLY A 566 6.65 -42.56 33.25
C GLY A 566 7.60 -43.38 32.40
N GLY A 567 7.79 -43.00 31.13
CA GLY A 567 8.81 -43.58 30.25
C GLY A 567 9.28 -42.59 29.16
N PRO A 568 10.53 -42.65 28.70
CA PRO A 568 11.13 -41.65 27.81
C PRO A 568 10.64 -41.79 26.35
N PRO A 569 10.84 -40.76 25.50
CA PRO A 569 10.23 -40.72 24.17
C PRO A 569 10.96 -41.63 23.18
N GLY A 570 10.28 -42.68 22.73
CA GLY A 570 10.75 -43.49 21.61
C GLY A 570 9.98 -44.79 21.41
N LEU A 571 9.21 -44.85 20.31
CA LEU A 571 8.83 -46.04 19.56
C LEU A 571 7.95 -47.12 20.26
N VAL A 572 6.71 -47.24 19.79
CA VAL A 572 6.20 -48.30 18.87
C VAL A 572 4.67 -48.33 19.02
N LEU A 573 3.96 -48.20 17.89
CA LEU A 573 2.54 -48.54 17.76
C LEU A 573 2.37 -50.05 17.99
N ALA A 574 2.34 -50.47 19.25
CA ALA A 574 1.79 -51.76 19.63
C ALA A 574 0.28 -51.57 19.78
N SER A 575 -0.49 -52.40 19.08
CA SER A 575 -1.93 -52.53 19.27
C SER A 575 -2.24 -52.71 20.75
N LEU A 576 -2.92 -51.74 21.33
CA LEU A 576 -3.40 -51.77 22.70
C LEU A 576 -4.57 -52.77 22.78
N ASN A 577 -4.27 -54.07 22.96
CA ASN A 577 -5.28 -55.06 23.30
C ASN A 577 -5.66 -54.87 24.77
N ILE A 578 -6.63 -53.99 25.03
CA ILE A 578 -7.28 -53.91 26.34
C ILE A 578 -8.24 -55.09 26.45
N THR A 579 -7.88 -56.11 27.24
CA THR A 579 -8.82 -57.15 27.66
C THR A 579 -9.72 -56.56 28.75
N ILE A 580 -10.97 -56.25 28.40
CA ILE A 580 -11.97 -55.75 29.35
C ILE A 580 -12.51 -56.95 30.16
N PRO A 581 -12.51 -56.93 31.50
CA PRO A 581 -13.13 -57.98 32.30
C PRO A 581 -14.65 -58.01 32.06
N PRO A 582 -15.32 -59.15 32.28
CA PRO A 582 -16.77 -59.28 32.12
C PRO A 582 -17.49 -58.50 33.24
N GLY A 583 -17.67 -57.21 33.02
CA GLY A 583 -18.16 -56.27 34.02
C GLY A 583 -18.20 -54.83 33.50
N GLY A 584 -18.96 -54.59 32.44
CA GLY A 584 -19.74 -53.36 32.25
C GLY A 584 -19.10 -51.96 32.31
N HIS A 585 -17.81 -51.78 31.99
CA HIS A 585 -17.26 -50.42 31.81
C HIS A 585 -17.05 -50.11 30.32
N GLN A 586 -17.95 -49.29 29.75
CA GLN A 586 -17.76 -48.68 28.44
C GLN A 586 -16.65 -47.63 28.54
N ILE A 587 -15.50 -47.91 27.94
CA ILE A 587 -14.51 -46.87 27.63
C ILE A 587 -14.97 -46.21 26.34
N SER A 588 -15.69 -45.09 26.46
CA SER A 588 -16.06 -44.27 25.32
C SER A 588 -14.86 -43.43 24.90
N PHE A 589 -14.16 -43.85 23.85
CA PHE A 589 -13.30 -42.96 23.10
C PHE A 589 -14.20 -42.07 22.24
N VAL A 590 -14.25 -40.76 22.53
CA VAL A 590 -14.81 -39.79 21.59
C VAL A 590 -13.78 -39.61 20.48
N VAL A 591 -13.82 -40.52 19.51
CA VAL A 591 -13.16 -40.28 18.22
C VAL A 591 -14.07 -39.32 17.49
N TYR A 592 -13.63 -38.06 17.34
CA TYR A 592 -14.27 -37.13 16.42
C TYR A 592 -14.09 -37.68 15.01
N SER A 593 -15.05 -38.48 14.55
CA SER A 593 -15.07 -38.94 13.18
C SER A 593 -15.33 -37.73 12.30
N ASN A 594 -14.38 -37.41 11.42
CA ASN A 594 -14.55 -36.44 10.33
C ASN A 594 -15.54 -36.96 9.26
N ALA A 595 -16.74 -37.37 9.67
CA ALA A 595 -17.76 -37.97 8.81
C ALA A 595 -18.51 -36.96 7.93
N ILE A 596 -18.09 -35.68 7.93
CA ILE A 596 -18.57 -34.68 6.98
C ILE A 596 -17.48 -34.54 5.92
N ASN A 597 -17.80 -34.87 4.66
CA ASN A 597 -16.87 -34.96 3.51
C ASN A 597 -16.26 -33.61 3.08
N THR A 598 -16.22 -32.62 3.96
CA THR A 598 -15.68 -31.28 3.73
C THR A 598 -14.78 -30.93 4.91
N ARG A 599 -13.45 -30.91 4.69
CA ARG A 599 -12.51 -30.23 5.60
C ARG A 599 -12.90 -28.75 5.62
N ASN A 600 -13.27 -28.20 6.77
CA ASN A 600 -13.21 -26.75 6.94
C ASN A 600 -11.74 -26.34 7.16
N ASP A 601 -11.46 -25.03 7.16
CA ASP A 601 -10.13 -24.44 7.45
C ASP A 601 -9.54 -24.87 8.83
N PHE A 602 -10.27 -25.67 9.61
CA PHE A 602 -9.88 -26.10 10.95
C PHE A 602 -9.81 -27.62 11.12
N GLY A 603 -10.18 -28.43 10.12
CA GLY A 603 -10.31 -29.88 10.29
C GLY A 603 -11.27 -30.29 11.42
N LEU A 604 -12.10 -29.36 11.91
CA LEU A 604 -13.05 -29.59 13.00
C LEU A 604 -14.44 -29.89 12.42
N PRO A 605 -15.19 -30.85 12.98
CA PRO A 605 -16.63 -30.93 12.72
C PRO A 605 -17.26 -29.59 13.13
N SER A 606 -18.21 -29.09 12.34
CA SER A 606 -18.89 -27.80 12.56
C SER A 606 -19.47 -27.70 13.98
N VAL A 607 -18.69 -27.20 14.93
CA VAL A 607 -19.14 -26.89 16.28
C VAL A 607 -19.77 -25.49 16.29
N SER A 608 -20.73 -25.34 17.21
CA SER A 608 -21.61 -24.18 17.49
C SER A 608 -20.95 -22.79 17.37
N PRO A 609 -21.74 -21.72 17.18
CA PRO A 609 -21.42 -20.59 16.30
C PRO A 609 -20.05 -20.02 16.61
N VAL A 610 -19.14 -20.19 15.65
CA VAL A 610 -17.82 -19.60 15.75
C VAL A 610 -17.98 -18.09 15.59
N ASN A 611 -17.43 -17.32 16.53
CA ASN A 611 -17.41 -15.86 16.42
C ASN A 611 -16.50 -15.47 15.24
N TYR A 612 -17.11 -15.12 14.11
CA TYR A 612 -16.40 -14.55 12.98
C TYR A 612 -16.03 -13.10 13.28
N ALA A 613 -14.82 -12.69 12.90
CA ALA A 613 -14.45 -11.29 12.95
C ALA A 613 -15.23 -10.53 11.87
N THR A 614 -16.35 -9.88 12.22
CA THR A 614 -17.04 -8.99 11.30
C THR A 614 -16.21 -7.73 11.11
N PHE A 615 -15.94 -7.36 9.86
CA PHE A 615 -15.34 -6.06 9.59
C PHE A 615 -16.34 -4.97 9.94
N THR A 616 -15.88 -3.98 10.69
CA THR A 616 -16.66 -2.80 11.03
C THR A 616 -17.04 -2.07 9.74
N THR A 617 -18.22 -1.46 9.74
CA THR A 617 -18.62 -0.49 8.72
C THR A 617 -18.56 0.90 9.32
N GLY A 618 -18.04 1.86 8.58
CA GLY A 618 -18.05 3.26 8.97
C GLY A 618 -19.49 3.80 9.10
N PRO A 619 -19.69 4.89 9.85
CA PRO A 619 -20.93 5.63 9.83
C PRO A 619 -21.26 6.08 8.41
N SER A 620 -22.55 6.22 8.07
CA SER A 620 -23.00 6.62 6.73
C SER A 620 -22.44 7.98 6.26
N THR A 621 -22.07 8.84 7.21
CA THR A 621 -21.41 10.12 6.93
C THR A 621 -19.99 9.95 6.39
N GLY A 622 -19.37 8.80 6.62
CA GLY A 622 -17.96 8.55 6.36
C GLY A 622 -17.10 8.67 7.63
N TYR A 623 -16.02 7.89 7.70
CA TYR A 623 -15.04 7.98 8.78
C TYR A 623 -13.66 7.52 8.31
N ASN A 624 -12.61 7.90 9.03
CA ASN A 624 -11.27 7.40 8.76
C ASN A 624 -11.18 5.93 9.19
N ARG A 625 -10.67 5.06 8.32
CA ARG A 625 -10.50 3.65 8.66
C ARG A 625 -9.54 3.51 9.85
N PRO A 626 -9.87 2.76 10.91
CA PRO A 626 -8.96 2.55 12.04
C PRO A 626 -7.62 1.96 11.60
N THR A 627 -7.64 1.06 10.61
CA THR A 627 -6.43 0.45 10.05
C THR A 627 -5.53 1.43 9.30
N TYR A 628 -5.99 2.64 9.03
CA TYR A 628 -5.12 3.69 8.50
C TYR A 628 -4.04 4.08 9.51
N LEU A 629 -4.39 4.09 10.80
CA LEU A 629 -3.51 4.48 11.90
C LEU A 629 -2.90 3.28 12.63
N GLN A 630 -3.57 2.13 12.56
CA GLN A 630 -3.16 0.89 13.22
C GLN A 630 -2.93 -0.17 12.13
N ASN A 631 -1.80 -0.85 12.09
CA ASN A 631 -1.57 -1.86 11.04
C ASN A 631 -2.73 -2.89 11.01
N GLY A 632 -3.44 -2.96 9.88
CA GLY A 632 -4.44 -4.00 9.61
C GLY A 632 -3.80 -5.28 9.09
N SER A 633 -4.59 -6.34 8.90
CA SER A 633 -4.15 -7.53 8.18
C SER A 633 -4.30 -7.32 6.68
N VAL A 634 -3.25 -7.64 5.92
CA VAL A 634 -3.28 -7.64 4.44
C VAL A 634 -3.34 -9.07 3.95
N THR A 635 -2.28 -9.83 4.23
CA THR A 635 -2.15 -11.21 3.77
C THR A 635 -1.87 -12.13 4.94
N GLU A 636 -2.58 -13.25 4.98
CA GLU A 636 -2.39 -14.33 5.94
C GLU A 636 -2.15 -15.63 5.19
N ILE A 637 -1.03 -16.29 5.51
CA ILE A 637 -0.69 -17.62 5.01
C ILE A 637 -0.69 -18.56 6.18
N ARG A 638 -1.35 -19.71 6.02
CA ARG A 638 -1.48 -20.70 7.09
C ARG A 638 -1.19 -22.09 6.57
N PHE A 639 -0.33 -22.81 7.26
CA PHE A 639 -0.03 -24.22 7.02
C PHE A 639 -0.63 -25.09 8.11
N ARG A 640 -1.36 -26.15 7.74
CA ARG A 640 -1.94 -27.11 8.69
C ARG A 640 -1.58 -28.52 8.30
N ARG A 641 -1.43 -29.41 9.28
CA ARG A 641 -1.31 -30.85 9.00
C ARG A 641 -2.63 -31.34 8.41
N ALA A 642 -2.56 -31.99 7.26
CA ALA A 642 -3.68 -32.64 6.62
C ALA A 642 -4.18 -33.76 7.54
N VAL A 643 -5.40 -33.60 8.04
CA VAL A 643 -6.03 -34.66 8.84
C VAL A 643 -6.49 -35.75 7.87
N GLY A 644 -5.84 -36.91 7.96
CA GLY A 644 -6.27 -38.11 7.24
C GLY A 644 -7.70 -38.44 7.64
N LEU A 645 -8.63 -38.47 6.67
CA LEU A 645 -9.97 -38.99 6.89
C LEU A 645 -9.84 -40.51 7.05
N VAL A 646 -9.61 -40.98 8.28
CA VAL A 646 -9.59 -42.42 8.55
C VAL A 646 -11.01 -42.93 8.33
N LYS A 647 -11.20 -43.62 7.21
CA LYS A 647 -12.43 -44.34 6.93
C LYS A 647 -12.47 -45.52 7.89
N VAL A 648 -13.16 -45.38 9.02
CA VAL A 648 -13.26 -46.44 10.04
C VAL A 648 -13.91 -47.68 9.40
N PRO A 649 -13.17 -48.78 9.18
CA PRO A 649 -13.73 -49.97 8.58
C PRO A 649 -14.77 -50.56 9.54
N GLY A 650 -16.03 -50.68 9.11
CA GLY A 650 -17.13 -51.26 9.90
C GLY A 650 -18.22 -50.29 10.34
N LEU A 651 -18.04 -48.98 10.20
CA LEU A 651 -19.17 -48.04 10.28
C LEU A 651 -19.96 -48.11 8.97
N ILE A 652 -20.96 -48.99 8.95
CA ILE A 652 -21.97 -49.10 7.91
C ILE A 652 -22.79 -47.79 7.96
N GLY A 653 -22.32 -46.76 7.28
CA GLY A 653 -23.13 -45.59 6.95
C GLY A 653 -24.24 -46.03 6.00
N LYS A 654 -25.47 -46.16 6.51
CA LYS A 654 -26.67 -46.12 5.67
C LYS A 654 -26.81 -44.70 5.10
N GLY A 655 -26.64 -44.57 3.79
CA GLY A 655 -26.91 -43.35 2.99
C GLY A 655 -25.72 -42.38 2.93
N TYR A 656 -25.28 -41.82 1.81
CA TYR A 656 -25.79 -41.75 0.44
C TYR A 656 -24.64 -42.08 -0.53
N GLY A 657 -24.96 -42.80 -1.61
CA GLY A 657 -23.98 -43.21 -2.61
C GLY A 657 -23.42 -42.03 -3.40
N ASN A 658 -22.10 -41.98 -3.50
CA ASN A 658 -21.44 -41.53 -4.73
C ASN A 658 -20.28 -42.48 -5.02
N THR A 659 -20.58 -43.51 -5.79
CA THR A 659 -19.62 -44.52 -6.27
C THR A 659 -18.77 -43.92 -7.38
N GLY A 660 -17.76 -43.13 -6.99
CA GLY A 660 -16.67 -42.69 -7.86
C GLY A 660 -15.34 -43.20 -7.32
N THR A 661 -15.08 -44.50 -7.45
CA THR A 661 -13.78 -45.09 -7.10
C THR A 661 -12.70 -44.58 -8.06
N ARG A 662 -11.90 -43.58 -7.66
CA ARG A 662 -10.57 -43.38 -8.22
C ARG A 662 -9.64 -44.44 -7.62
N LYS A 663 -9.28 -45.44 -8.43
CA LYS A 663 -8.17 -46.35 -8.14
C LYS A 663 -6.87 -45.59 -8.40
N TYR A 664 -6.11 -45.29 -7.37
CA TYR A 664 -4.69 -44.96 -7.55
C TYR A 664 -3.95 -46.28 -7.82
N PRO A 665 -3.15 -46.39 -8.89
CA PRO A 665 -2.23 -47.52 -9.03
C PRO A 665 -1.16 -47.42 -7.93
N PRO A 666 -0.64 -48.57 -7.43
CA PRO A 666 0.45 -48.56 -6.47
C PRO A 666 1.70 -47.89 -7.08
N PRO A 667 2.57 -47.26 -6.26
CA PRO A 667 3.81 -46.66 -6.73
C PRO A 667 4.67 -47.71 -7.44
N ALA A 668 5.26 -47.34 -8.57
CA ALA A 668 6.24 -48.19 -9.23
C ALA A 668 7.45 -48.40 -8.31
N PRO A 669 8.00 -49.61 -8.22
CA PRO A 669 9.21 -49.86 -7.44
C PRO A 669 10.38 -49.03 -7.98
N TYR A 670 11.17 -48.46 -7.08
CA TYR A 670 12.37 -47.69 -7.39
C TYR A 670 13.32 -48.50 -8.29
N PRO A 671 13.92 -47.88 -9.33
CA PRO A 671 14.94 -48.55 -10.12
C PRO A 671 16.16 -48.82 -9.25
N VAL A 672 16.51 -50.09 -9.15
CA VAL A 672 17.74 -50.57 -8.53
C VAL A 672 18.91 -50.02 -9.35
N SER A 673 19.82 -49.29 -8.71
CA SER A 673 21.03 -48.76 -9.35
C SER A 673 21.85 -49.92 -9.95
N PRO A 674 22.32 -49.83 -11.21
CA PRO A 674 23.20 -50.84 -11.76
C PRO A 674 24.53 -50.84 -11.00
N ALA A 675 24.99 -52.04 -10.66
CA ALA A 675 26.29 -52.27 -10.05
C ALA A 675 27.40 -51.71 -10.94
N ILE A 676 28.23 -50.83 -10.37
CA ILE A 676 29.48 -50.39 -10.98
C ILE A 676 30.44 -51.58 -10.95
N ASN A 677 30.67 -52.21 -12.10
CA ASN A 677 31.83 -53.07 -12.33
C ASN A 677 32.96 -52.18 -12.86
N LEU A 678 34.00 -51.98 -12.04
CA LEU A 678 35.29 -51.45 -12.47
C LEU A 678 36.15 -52.58 -13.06
N PRO A 679 36.92 -52.29 -14.11
CA PRO A 679 38.35 -52.52 -14.13
C PRO A 679 39.14 -51.28 -13.67
#